data_AF-A0A0H3WR17-F1
#
_entry.id   AF-A0A0H3WR17-F1
#
_cell.length_a   1.000
_cell.length_b   1.000
_cell.length_c   1.000
_cell.angle_alpha   90.00
_cell.angle_beta   90.00
_cell.angle_gamma   90.00
#
_symmetry.space_group_name_H-M   'P 1'
#
loop_
_entity.id
_entity.type
_entity.pdbx_description
1 polymer ?
#
loop_
_entity_poly.entity_id
_entity_poly.type
_entity_poly.pdbx_seq_one_letter_code
_entity_poly.pdbx_strand_id
1 'polypeptide(L)'
;MTDTSAQAASSAATPSAPSGASSLVTPSRSAAAEPWYPDLAPRLAEGESVLAWLNVDLDAQLHFARGVVVATERRILAREARRDSASDTWQSWPYRADLSLSHSDHAGVGALELCDASRRLASWRYTLGHNPAALTLMDTIVRERDALTAGHGASDVPQEAGVCPICQAELPPGADECPQCNPEVEAPPSTWALLRLWRFARPYRFQLLAGFLLTLCATGATLIPPYLTMPLMDNVLIPFQNGKPIDYRLVGMYLSGLLGAGLVAWVLGWARTYLLAKVSERIGADLRTATYSHLLRLSLEYFGGKRTGDLMARIGSESDRICVFLSLHLLDFATDVLMIVMTAVILVSINPWLAVVTLVPLPFIAWLIHLVRDRLRHGFEKVDRIWSEITNVLADTIPGIRVVKAFAQENREVARFKEANRHNLVVNDRVNKVWSLFSPTVTFLTEVGLLVVWIFGIWQVSKHEITVGVLAAFLTYISRFYTRLDSMSRIVSVTQKAAAGAKRIFDILDHVSNVPEPVNPVHLKEVKGAIDLRDIGFRYGNRAVIRGMDLRIAPGEMIGLVGHSGSGKSTLVNLICRFYDVVEGSIQIDGVDIRALPVSDFRRNVGLVLQEPFLFFGTIAENIAYGKPHATRAEIVAAARAAHAHEFILRLPHGYDSLVGERGQALSGGERQRISIARALLIDPRILILDEATSSVDTATEKEIQKALDNLVKGRTTIAIAHRLSTLRKADRLVVLDRGKIVEVGNHDELIAREGAYYKLYQAQQRNVDTDVDALIESAEAAATVAAVSAAPAQPLSVN
;
A
#
# COMPACT_ATOMS: atom_id res chain seq x y z
N MET A 1 14.46 36.50 37.39
CA MET A 1 14.77 37.87 37.84
C MET A 1 14.43 38.78 36.68
N THR A 2 13.31 39.47 36.60
CA THR A 2 12.40 40.02 37.62
C THR A 2 10.99 40.10 37.06
N ASP A 3 10.04 39.72 37.89
CA ASP A 3 8.59 39.91 37.74
C ASP A 3 8.21 41.39 37.60
N THR A 4 7.10 41.64 36.91
CA THR A 4 6.13 42.64 37.38
C THR A 4 4.73 42.34 36.84
N SER A 5 3.85 42.05 37.79
CA SER A 5 2.42 41.83 37.69
C SER A 5 1.63 43.12 37.98
N ALA A 6 0.48 43.30 37.33
CA ALA A 6 -0.68 44.06 37.82
C ALA A 6 -1.93 43.45 37.12
N GLN A 7 -2.75 42.62 37.80
CA GLN A 7 -3.97 42.98 38.56
C GLN A 7 -4.86 44.01 37.84
N ALA A 8 -6.19 43.93 37.73
CA ALA A 8 -7.29 43.01 38.06
C ALA A 8 -8.52 43.94 38.21
N ALA A 9 -9.64 43.67 37.55
CA ALA A 9 -10.94 44.23 37.95
C ALA A 9 -12.05 43.25 37.58
N SER A 10 -12.71 42.75 38.63
CA SER A 10 -13.85 41.84 38.64
C SER A 10 -15.09 42.54 39.18
N SER A 11 -16.28 42.24 38.65
CA SER A 11 -17.57 42.33 39.34
C SER A 11 -18.58 41.41 38.64
N ALA A 12 -18.83 40.20 39.18
CA ALA A 12 -20.02 39.80 39.97
C ALA A 12 -21.28 39.55 39.09
N ALA A 13 -21.73 38.30 38.80
CA ALA A 13 -22.45 37.30 39.64
C ALA A 13 -23.72 37.90 40.30
N THR A 14 -24.97 37.40 40.19
CA THR A 14 -25.59 36.03 40.18
C THR A 14 -27.14 36.21 39.97
N PRO A 15 -28.10 35.22 40.02
CA PRO A 15 -28.09 33.73 39.96
C PRO A 15 -29.24 33.00 39.16
N SER A 16 -29.06 31.67 38.92
CA SER A 16 -30.00 30.48 38.93
C SER A 16 -31.34 30.45 38.13
N ALA A 17 -31.88 29.37 37.51
CA ALA A 17 -31.58 27.92 37.29
C ALA A 17 -32.57 27.35 36.19
N PRO A 18 -32.89 26.04 36.05
CA PRO A 18 -32.29 25.06 35.14
C PRO A 18 -33.26 24.43 34.09
N SER A 19 -32.75 23.84 32.99
CA SER A 19 -33.43 22.72 32.28
C SER A 19 -32.51 22.09 31.24
N GLY A 20 -32.34 20.77 31.30
CA GLY A 20 -31.61 19.99 30.32
C GLY A 20 -32.42 19.71 29.05
N ALA A 21 -31.72 19.47 27.94
CA ALA A 21 -32.21 18.70 26.81
C ALA A 21 -31.00 18.22 25.99
N SER A 22 -30.98 16.92 25.72
CA SER A 22 -29.98 16.22 24.92
C SER A 22 -30.07 16.61 23.43
N SER A 23 -28.95 16.71 22.74
CA SER A 23 -28.96 16.75 21.26
C SER A 23 -27.67 16.18 20.69
N LEU A 24 -27.67 14.90 20.33
CA LEU A 24 -26.71 14.32 19.39
C LEU A 24 -27.42 13.27 18.52
N VAL A 25 -27.01 13.24 17.24
CA VAL A 25 -27.27 12.24 16.18
C VAL A 25 -28.46 12.49 15.24
N THR A 26 -28.15 12.69 13.95
CA THR A 26 -29.01 12.40 12.77
C THR A 26 -28.14 12.37 11.51
N PRO A 27 -28.50 11.65 10.41
CA PRO A 27 -29.56 10.66 10.24
C PRO A 27 -29.02 9.26 9.87
N SER A 28 -29.53 8.23 10.55
CA SER A 28 -29.59 6.88 10.01
C SER A 28 -30.51 6.85 8.78
N ARG A 29 -30.29 5.91 7.83
CA ARG A 29 -31.26 5.65 6.75
C ARG A 29 -32.65 5.42 7.37
N SER A 30 -33.61 6.27 7.03
CA SER A 30 -34.98 6.11 7.51
C SER A 30 -35.63 4.90 6.84
N ALA A 31 -36.21 4.00 7.64
CA ALA A 31 -37.01 2.87 7.13
C ALA A 31 -38.14 3.34 6.18
N ALA A 32 -38.59 4.59 6.30
CA ALA A 32 -39.61 5.19 5.43
C ALA A 32 -39.15 5.35 3.96
N ALA A 33 -37.86 5.23 3.67
CA ALA A 33 -37.33 5.27 2.31
C ALA A 33 -37.33 3.90 1.59
N GLU A 34 -37.68 2.82 2.29
CA GLU A 34 -37.62 1.47 1.74
C GLU A 34 -38.88 1.09 0.94
N PRO A 35 -38.75 0.33 -0.17
CA PRO A 35 -39.87 0.01 -1.06
C PRO A 35 -41.00 -0.80 -0.42
N TRP A 36 -40.72 -1.55 0.64
CA TRP A 36 -41.69 -2.39 1.37
C TRP A 36 -42.39 -1.64 2.51
N TYR A 37 -41.93 -0.44 2.88
CA TYR A 37 -42.47 0.31 4.02
C TYR A 37 -43.94 0.72 3.86
N PRO A 38 -44.44 1.13 2.68
CA PRO A 38 -45.86 1.45 2.49
C PRO A 38 -46.81 0.30 2.82
N ASP A 39 -46.38 -0.95 2.59
CA ASP A 39 -47.17 -2.16 2.87
C ASP A 39 -47.22 -2.49 4.38
N LEU A 40 -46.19 -2.05 5.13
CA LEU A 40 -46.05 -2.26 6.57
C LEU A 40 -46.72 -1.15 7.40
N ALA A 41 -46.64 0.10 6.94
CA ALA A 41 -47.12 1.29 7.64
C ALA A 41 -48.54 1.17 8.23
N PRO A 42 -49.57 0.67 7.51
CA PRO A 42 -50.92 0.53 8.07
C PRO A 42 -51.07 -0.59 9.13
N ARG A 43 -50.04 -1.42 9.32
CA ARG A 43 -50.05 -2.56 10.27
C ARG A 43 -49.33 -2.24 11.58
N LEU A 44 -48.61 -1.12 11.66
CA LEU A 44 -47.94 -0.64 12.87
C LEU A 44 -48.98 -0.02 13.82
N ALA A 45 -48.87 -0.30 15.12
CA ALA A 45 -49.69 0.34 16.13
C ALA A 45 -49.28 1.81 16.32
N GLU A 46 -50.15 2.65 16.90
CA GLU A 46 -49.79 4.04 17.24
C GLU A 46 -48.56 4.07 18.15
N GLY A 47 -47.49 4.74 17.68
CA GLY A 47 -46.20 4.84 18.36
C GLY A 47 -45.24 3.66 18.13
N GLU A 48 -45.58 2.66 17.32
CA GLU A 48 -44.69 1.53 17.00
C GLU A 48 -43.68 1.93 15.89
N SER A 49 -42.39 1.97 16.22
CA SER A 49 -41.31 2.30 15.28
C SER A 49 -40.55 1.07 14.77
N VAL A 50 -39.97 1.17 13.56
CA VAL A 50 -39.10 0.14 12.99
C VAL A 50 -37.67 0.35 13.48
N LEU A 51 -37.09 -0.67 14.10
CA LEU A 51 -35.75 -0.61 14.69
C LEU A 51 -34.68 -1.20 13.76
N ALA A 52 -34.98 -2.31 13.10
CA ALA A 52 -34.09 -2.97 12.15
C ALA A 52 -34.89 -3.80 11.13
N TRP A 53 -34.30 -4.08 9.97
CA TRP A 53 -34.90 -4.94 8.95
C TRP A 53 -33.87 -5.75 8.16
N LEU A 54 -34.32 -6.86 7.57
CA LEU A 54 -33.58 -7.74 6.68
C LEU A 54 -34.39 -7.95 5.40
N ASN A 55 -33.82 -7.60 4.25
CA ASN A 55 -34.36 -7.99 2.95
C ASN A 55 -33.98 -9.46 2.68
N VAL A 56 -34.98 -10.30 2.47
CA VAL A 56 -34.83 -11.74 2.22
C VAL A 56 -34.98 -11.96 0.72
N ASP A 57 -33.92 -12.37 0.04
CA ASP A 57 -33.87 -12.49 -1.41
C ASP A 57 -34.04 -13.93 -1.92
N LEU A 58 -34.21 -14.92 -1.03
CA LEU A 58 -34.42 -16.33 -1.38
C LEU A 58 -35.68 -16.91 -0.73
N ASP A 59 -36.40 -17.75 -1.47
CA ASP A 59 -37.50 -18.56 -0.95
C ASP A 59 -37.01 -19.86 -0.28
N ALA A 60 -37.95 -20.64 0.27
CA ALA A 60 -37.66 -21.92 0.92
C ALA A 60 -37.08 -23.00 -0.04
N GLN A 61 -37.14 -22.77 -1.34
CA GLN A 61 -36.60 -23.63 -2.40
C GLN A 61 -35.30 -23.04 -3.02
N LEU A 62 -34.75 -21.96 -2.46
CA LEU A 62 -33.55 -21.26 -2.92
C LEU A 62 -33.68 -20.54 -4.27
N HIS A 63 -34.90 -20.16 -4.66
CA HIS A 63 -35.11 -19.27 -5.80
C HIS A 63 -35.13 -17.81 -5.35
N PHE A 64 -34.68 -16.92 -6.25
CA PHE A 64 -34.77 -15.49 -6.02
C PHE A 64 -36.24 -15.04 -5.89
N ALA A 65 -36.58 -14.50 -4.72
CA ALA A 65 -37.89 -14.00 -4.36
C ALA A 65 -37.74 -12.81 -3.39
N ARG A 66 -38.75 -11.93 -3.28
CA ARG A 66 -38.66 -10.74 -2.41
C ARG A 66 -39.45 -10.94 -1.14
N GLY A 67 -38.76 -11.10 -0.02
CA GLY A 67 -39.31 -11.10 1.34
C GLY A 67 -38.65 -10.03 2.21
N VAL A 68 -39.20 -9.80 3.41
CA VAL A 68 -38.61 -8.89 4.39
C VAL A 68 -38.92 -9.36 5.80
N VAL A 69 -37.98 -9.18 6.72
CA VAL A 69 -38.16 -9.38 8.17
C VAL A 69 -37.85 -8.06 8.85
N VAL A 70 -38.70 -7.64 9.78
CA VAL A 70 -38.65 -6.33 10.44
C VAL A 70 -38.78 -6.54 11.94
N ALA A 71 -37.93 -5.88 12.72
CA ALA A 71 -38.02 -5.80 14.17
C ALA A 71 -38.58 -4.43 14.58
N THR A 72 -39.61 -4.43 15.41
CA THR A 72 -40.16 -3.24 16.07
C THR A 72 -39.84 -3.29 17.57
N GLU A 73 -40.22 -2.25 18.30
CA GLU A 73 -40.15 -2.23 19.78
C GLU A 73 -41.05 -3.29 20.44
N ARG A 74 -42.00 -3.90 19.71
CA ARG A 74 -43.04 -4.77 20.30
C ARG A 74 -43.04 -6.18 19.75
N ARG A 75 -42.62 -6.38 18.49
CA ARG A 75 -42.76 -7.66 17.78
C ARG A 75 -41.84 -7.75 16.56
N ILE A 76 -41.72 -8.98 16.07
CA ILE A 76 -41.11 -9.30 14.78
C ILE A 76 -42.22 -9.41 13.74
N LEU A 77 -42.05 -8.77 12.60
CA LEU A 77 -42.97 -8.81 11.45
C LEU A 77 -42.21 -9.34 10.24
N ALA A 78 -42.77 -10.32 9.52
CA ALA A 78 -42.15 -10.83 8.31
C ALA A 78 -43.16 -11.02 7.18
N ARG A 79 -42.69 -10.76 5.96
CA ARG A 79 -43.36 -11.12 4.72
C ARG A 79 -42.57 -12.24 4.03
N GLU A 80 -43.25 -13.34 3.73
CA GLU A 80 -42.66 -14.51 3.08
C GLU A 80 -42.15 -14.16 1.68
N ALA A 81 -40.97 -14.67 1.31
CA ALA A 81 -40.42 -14.52 -0.03
C ALA A 81 -41.12 -15.50 -0.99
N ARG A 82 -42.08 -15.03 -1.79
CA ARG A 82 -42.75 -15.82 -2.86
C ARG A 82 -42.58 -15.18 -4.24
N ARG A 83 -42.64 -16.02 -5.29
CA ARG A 83 -42.54 -15.62 -6.70
C ARG A 83 -43.77 -14.88 -7.23
N ASP A 84 -44.96 -15.21 -6.74
CA ASP A 84 -46.23 -14.60 -7.18
C ASP A 84 -46.74 -13.58 -6.17
N SER A 85 -46.85 -12.32 -6.60
CA SER A 85 -47.19 -11.13 -5.78
C SER A 85 -48.66 -11.04 -5.34
N ALA A 86 -49.40 -12.15 -5.29
CA ALA A 86 -50.85 -12.14 -5.15
C ALA A 86 -51.38 -12.34 -3.71
N SER A 87 -50.53 -12.60 -2.72
CA SER A 87 -50.94 -12.73 -1.31
C SER A 87 -50.03 -11.96 -0.36
N ASP A 88 -50.50 -10.84 0.18
CA ASP A 88 -49.78 -9.95 1.10
C ASP A 88 -49.91 -10.42 2.58
N THR A 89 -49.61 -11.68 2.82
CA THR A 89 -49.68 -12.30 4.15
C THR A 89 -48.42 -12.01 4.95
N TRP A 90 -48.55 -11.07 5.90
CA TRP A 90 -47.54 -10.82 6.92
C TRP A 90 -47.80 -11.70 8.14
N GLN A 91 -46.72 -12.21 8.71
CA GLN A 91 -46.73 -12.95 9.96
C GLN A 91 -46.12 -12.06 11.06
N SER A 92 -46.68 -12.14 12.26
CA SER A 92 -46.23 -11.34 13.41
C SER A 92 -45.99 -12.21 14.63
N TRP A 93 -44.86 -12.00 15.31
CA TRP A 93 -44.52 -12.69 16.54
C TRP A 93 -44.21 -11.67 17.64
N PRO A 94 -45.01 -11.59 18.73
CA PRO A 94 -44.69 -10.75 19.87
C PRO A 94 -43.45 -11.28 20.60
N TYR A 95 -42.64 -10.39 21.18
CA TYR A 95 -41.48 -10.82 21.98
C TYR A 95 -41.95 -11.62 23.21
N ARG A 96 -41.34 -12.79 23.41
CA ARG A 96 -41.58 -13.73 24.51
C ARG A 96 -40.24 -14.27 25.00
N ALA A 97 -40.16 -14.67 26.26
CA ALA A 97 -38.92 -15.16 26.88
C ALA A 97 -38.39 -16.48 26.25
N ASP A 98 -39.29 -17.26 25.65
CA ASP A 98 -39.03 -18.55 25.02
C ASP A 98 -38.56 -18.43 23.55
N LEU A 99 -38.59 -17.23 22.96
CA LEU A 99 -38.16 -16.99 21.59
C LEU A 99 -36.65 -16.87 21.48
N SER A 100 -36.07 -17.64 20.56
CA SER A 100 -34.65 -17.59 20.19
C SER A 100 -34.51 -17.45 18.67
N LEU A 101 -33.47 -16.75 18.24
CA LEU A 101 -33.04 -16.74 16.84
C LEU A 101 -31.73 -17.52 16.71
N SER A 102 -31.67 -18.37 15.70
CA SER A 102 -30.44 -19.05 15.29
C SER A 102 -30.06 -18.59 13.90
N HIS A 103 -28.80 -18.16 13.76
CA HIS A 103 -28.19 -17.84 12.50
C HIS A 103 -27.28 -18.98 12.04
N SER A 104 -27.30 -19.29 10.75
CA SER A 104 -26.37 -20.23 10.13
C SER A 104 -26.02 -19.79 8.71
N ASP A 105 -24.82 -20.16 8.27
CA ASP A 105 -24.36 -19.98 6.89
C ASP A 105 -23.96 -21.36 6.35
N HIS A 106 -24.53 -21.74 5.21
CA HIS A 106 -24.16 -22.96 4.51
C HIS A 106 -24.02 -22.70 3.00
N ALA A 107 -22.84 -22.99 2.46
CA ALA A 107 -22.54 -22.95 1.03
C ALA A 107 -22.90 -21.61 0.33
N GLY A 108 -22.77 -20.48 1.01
CA GLY A 108 -23.05 -19.16 0.45
C GLY A 108 -24.48 -18.67 0.62
N VAL A 109 -25.31 -19.40 1.39
CA VAL A 109 -26.68 -19.04 1.75
C VAL A 109 -26.76 -18.86 3.26
N GLY A 110 -27.15 -17.65 3.68
CA GLY A 110 -27.47 -17.36 5.07
C GLY A 110 -28.89 -17.81 5.40
N ALA A 111 -29.09 -18.39 6.59
CA ALA A 111 -30.38 -18.77 7.11
C ALA A 111 -30.57 -18.20 8.52
N LEU A 112 -31.69 -17.49 8.70
CA LEU A 112 -32.14 -16.96 9.98
C LEU A 112 -33.40 -17.74 10.39
N GLU A 113 -33.34 -18.45 11.51
CA GLU A 113 -34.47 -19.25 12.00
C GLU A 113 -34.98 -18.70 13.33
N LEU A 114 -36.30 -18.53 13.43
CA LEU A 114 -36.99 -18.16 14.66
C LEU A 114 -37.52 -19.43 15.32
N CYS A 115 -37.13 -19.68 16.56
CA CYS A 115 -37.44 -20.90 17.30
C CYS A 115 -38.12 -20.56 18.64
N ASP A 116 -39.04 -21.43 19.05
CA ASP A 116 -39.59 -21.51 20.40
C ASP A 116 -38.94 -22.73 21.12
N ALA A 117 -39.18 -22.91 22.42
CA ALA A 117 -38.60 -23.98 23.24
C ALA A 117 -38.85 -25.41 22.71
N SER A 118 -39.86 -25.62 21.87
CA SER A 118 -40.27 -26.93 21.37
C SER A 118 -40.34 -27.07 19.84
N ARG A 119 -40.21 -25.98 19.06
CA ARG A 119 -40.32 -26.03 17.59
C ARG A 119 -39.76 -24.79 16.89
N ARG A 120 -39.35 -24.95 15.62
CA ARG A 120 -39.07 -23.84 14.71
C ARG A 120 -40.37 -23.17 14.26
N LEU A 121 -40.46 -21.85 14.41
CA LEU A 121 -41.61 -21.03 14.05
C LEU A 121 -41.51 -20.45 12.64
N ALA A 122 -40.32 -19.99 12.23
CA ALA A 122 -40.06 -19.43 10.91
C ALA A 122 -38.60 -19.64 10.48
N SER A 123 -38.34 -19.60 9.17
CA SER A 123 -36.99 -19.71 8.59
C SER A 123 -36.92 -18.81 7.36
N TRP A 124 -35.90 -17.96 7.29
CA TRP A 124 -35.67 -17.02 6.20
C TRP A 124 -34.30 -17.24 5.61
N ARG A 125 -34.22 -17.29 4.28
CA ARG A 125 -32.96 -17.55 3.55
C ARG A 125 -32.57 -16.35 2.71
N TYR A 126 -31.29 -16.03 2.68
CA TYR A 126 -30.79 -14.88 1.95
C TYR A 126 -29.37 -15.10 1.44
N THR A 127 -28.97 -14.38 0.40
CA THR A 127 -27.59 -14.38 -0.10
C THR A 127 -26.66 -13.66 0.87
N LEU A 128 -25.40 -14.08 0.96
CA LEU A 128 -24.44 -13.54 1.94
C LEU A 128 -24.27 -12.01 1.96
N GLY A 129 -24.63 -11.31 0.89
CA GLY A 129 -24.64 -9.84 0.87
C GLY A 129 -25.57 -9.21 1.91
N HIS A 130 -26.62 -9.94 2.34
CA HIS A 130 -27.57 -9.50 3.36
C HIS A 130 -27.21 -9.94 4.79
N ASN A 131 -26.10 -10.66 4.97
CA ASN A 131 -25.69 -11.19 6.27
C ASN A 131 -25.46 -10.12 7.36
N PRO A 132 -24.85 -8.96 7.06
CA PRO A 132 -24.69 -7.91 8.07
C PRO A 132 -26.04 -7.37 8.59
N ALA A 133 -27.03 -7.23 7.69
CA ALA A 133 -28.38 -6.82 8.07
C ALA A 133 -29.09 -7.88 8.93
N ALA A 134 -28.84 -9.16 8.65
CA ALA A 134 -29.40 -10.26 9.43
C ALA A 134 -28.83 -10.31 10.86
N LEU A 135 -27.53 -10.08 11.04
CA LEU A 135 -26.90 -10.00 12.36
C LEU A 135 -27.41 -8.78 13.15
N THR A 136 -27.50 -7.62 12.50
CA THR A 136 -28.05 -6.39 13.10
C THR A 136 -29.50 -6.60 13.56
N LEU A 137 -30.31 -7.26 12.73
CA LEU A 137 -31.68 -7.61 13.06
C LEU A 137 -31.75 -8.57 14.26
N MET A 138 -30.89 -9.59 14.28
CA MET A 138 -30.81 -10.56 15.37
C MET A 138 -30.46 -9.90 16.71
N ASP A 139 -29.43 -9.06 16.73
CA ASP A 139 -28.99 -8.34 17.95
C ASP A 139 -30.08 -7.38 18.44
N THR A 140 -30.75 -6.67 17.53
CA THR A 140 -31.87 -5.78 17.87
C THR A 140 -33.01 -6.57 18.50
N ILE A 141 -33.38 -7.72 17.93
CA ILE A 141 -34.45 -8.58 18.47
C ILE A 141 -34.08 -9.12 19.86
N VAL A 142 -32.85 -9.61 20.04
CA VAL A 142 -32.38 -10.11 21.33
C VAL A 142 -32.43 -9.00 22.38
N ARG A 143 -31.96 -7.79 22.02
CA ARG A 143 -32.00 -6.62 22.90
C ARG A 143 -33.42 -6.26 23.33
N GLU A 144 -34.37 -6.16 22.40
CA GLU A 144 -35.76 -5.80 22.72
C GLU A 144 -36.47 -6.90 23.51
N ARG A 145 -36.22 -8.18 23.19
CA ARG A 145 -36.73 -9.32 23.97
C ARG A 145 -36.24 -9.25 25.41
N ASP A 146 -34.94 -9.03 25.61
CA ASP A 146 -34.31 -9.01 26.92
C ASP A 146 -34.76 -7.77 27.72
N ALA A 147 -34.92 -6.61 27.07
CA ALA A 147 -35.47 -5.41 27.68
C ALA A 147 -36.92 -5.61 28.18
N LEU A 148 -37.76 -6.29 27.38
CA LEU A 148 -39.16 -6.58 27.74
C LEU A 148 -39.31 -7.66 28.82
N THR A 149 -38.38 -8.61 28.89
CA THR A 149 -38.41 -9.68 29.90
C THR A 149 -37.72 -9.31 31.22
N ALA A 150 -36.74 -8.40 31.20
CA ALA A 150 -36.02 -7.95 32.39
C ALA A 150 -36.70 -6.77 33.13
N GLY A 151 -37.73 -6.14 32.55
CA GLY A 151 -38.51 -5.09 33.21
C GLY A 151 -37.72 -3.85 33.63
N HIS A 152 -36.51 -3.63 33.09
CA HIS A 152 -35.65 -2.49 33.42
C HIS A 152 -35.16 -1.81 32.15
N GLY A 153 -35.28 -0.48 32.14
CA GLY A 153 -34.93 0.40 31.02
C GLY A 153 -33.47 0.27 30.60
N ALA A 154 -33.27 0.42 29.30
CA ALA A 154 -31.99 0.32 28.62
C ALA A 154 -30.91 1.22 29.26
N SER A 155 -29.81 0.61 29.67
CA SER A 155 -28.56 1.29 30.00
C SER A 155 -27.40 0.64 29.25
N ASP A 156 -26.75 1.47 28.43
CA ASP A 156 -25.35 1.45 27.99
C ASP A 156 -24.64 0.08 27.82
N VAL A 157 -24.48 -0.31 26.55
CA VAL A 157 -23.41 -1.22 26.11
C VAL A 157 -22.60 -0.49 25.02
N PRO A 158 -21.25 -0.58 25.00
CA PRO A 158 -20.39 0.28 24.18
C PRO A 158 -20.59 0.01 22.69
N GLN A 159 -20.65 1.09 21.89
CA GLN A 159 -20.57 1.01 20.43
C GLN A 159 -19.26 0.31 20.01
N GLU A 160 -19.37 -0.77 19.23
CA GLU A 160 -18.24 -1.40 18.55
C GLU A 160 -17.63 -0.40 17.57
N ALA A 161 -16.57 0.27 18.01
CA ALA A 161 -15.69 1.08 17.18
C ALA A 161 -14.94 0.15 16.22
N GLY A 162 -15.32 0.16 14.94
CA GLY A 162 -14.65 -0.67 13.93
C GLY A 162 -15.26 -0.65 12.54
N VAL A 163 -16.44 -0.04 12.37
CA VAL A 163 -17.13 0.04 11.07
C VAL A 163 -17.51 1.47 10.76
N CYS A 164 -17.32 1.87 9.51
CA CYS A 164 -17.66 3.21 9.09
C CYS A 164 -19.17 3.48 9.10
N PRO A 165 -19.62 4.63 9.62
CA PRO A 165 -21.04 4.99 9.62
C PRO A 165 -21.65 5.25 8.23
N ILE A 166 -20.82 5.40 7.18
CA ILE A 166 -21.24 5.76 5.82
C ILE A 166 -21.19 4.54 4.86
N CYS A 167 -20.04 3.86 4.78
CA CYS A 167 -19.82 2.70 3.89
C CYS A 167 -20.11 1.36 4.58
N GLN A 168 -20.13 1.31 5.91
CA GLN A 168 -20.09 0.09 6.73
C GLN A 168 -18.95 -0.89 6.38
N ALA A 169 -17.89 -0.41 5.74
CA ALA A 169 -16.65 -1.17 5.58
C ALA A 169 -15.89 -1.19 6.91
N GLU A 170 -15.21 -2.30 7.18
CA GLU A 170 -14.30 -2.44 8.31
C GLU A 170 -13.20 -1.37 8.21
N LEU A 171 -13.10 -0.53 9.25
CA LEU A 171 -12.05 0.47 9.36
C LEU A 171 -10.72 -0.26 9.62
N PRO A 172 -9.64 0.06 8.88
CA PRO A 172 -8.32 -0.45 9.19
C PRO A 172 -7.97 -0.18 10.66
N PRO A 173 -7.28 -1.09 11.36
CA PRO A 173 -6.96 -0.92 12.77
C PRO A 173 -6.16 0.38 13.01
N GLY A 174 -6.74 1.29 13.81
CA GLY A 174 -6.16 2.60 14.13
C GLY A 174 -6.60 3.78 13.23
N ALA A 175 -7.54 3.58 12.30
CA ALA A 175 -8.09 4.64 11.45
C ALA A 175 -9.49 5.06 11.90
N ASP A 176 -9.67 6.35 12.23
CA ASP A 176 -10.97 6.93 12.59
C ASP A 176 -11.86 7.22 11.34
N GLU A 177 -11.34 7.01 10.11
CA GLU A 177 -12.00 7.38 8.84
C GLU A 177 -12.01 6.23 7.80
N CYS A 178 -13.13 6.05 7.07
CA CYS A 178 -13.30 4.97 6.08
C CYS A 178 -12.55 5.23 4.79
N PRO A 179 -11.62 4.35 4.36
CA PRO A 179 -10.91 4.51 3.09
C PRO A 179 -11.81 4.36 1.86
N GLN A 180 -13.02 3.82 2.02
CA GLN A 180 -13.99 3.64 0.94
C GLN A 180 -14.97 4.81 0.80
N CYS A 181 -15.34 5.47 1.90
CA CYS A 181 -16.24 6.64 1.93
C CYS A 181 -15.51 7.97 1.96
N ASN A 182 -14.29 7.97 2.51
CA ASN A 182 -13.31 9.03 2.36
C ASN A 182 -12.14 8.40 1.59
N PRO A 183 -12.24 8.26 0.25
CA PRO A 183 -11.16 7.71 -0.56
C PRO A 183 -10.01 8.69 -0.49
N GLU A 184 -9.11 8.52 0.49
CA GLU A 184 -8.04 9.44 0.90
C GLU A 184 -8.08 10.67 0.00
N VAL A 185 -8.93 11.64 0.36
CA VAL A 185 -8.61 13.00 -0.06
C VAL A 185 -7.33 13.22 0.71
N GLU A 186 -6.21 12.84 0.10
CA GLU A 186 -4.87 13.07 0.60
C GLU A 186 -4.92 14.53 1.04
N ALA A 187 -5.06 14.75 2.35
CA ALA A 187 -5.05 16.10 2.90
C ALA A 187 -3.82 16.72 2.25
N PRO A 188 -3.96 17.84 1.51
CA PRO A 188 -2.97 18.31 0.57
C PRO A 188 -1.64 18.23 1.29
N PRO A 189 -0.69 17.41 0.79
CA PRO A 189 0.44 16.95 1.58
C PRO A 189 1.07 18.17 2.22
N SER A 190 1.11 18.17 3.55
CA SER A 190 1.66 19.31 4.25
C SER A 190 3.08 19.51 3.74
N THR A 191 3.39 20.72 3.26
CA THR A 191 4.75 21.08 2.84
C THR A 191 5.77 20.87 3.97
N TRP A 192 5.28 20.66 5.19
CA TRP A 192 6.04 20.18 6.35
C TRP A 192 6.75 18.85 6.12
N ALA A 193 6.23 17.94 5.29
CA ALA A 193 6.94 16.72 4.89
C ALA A 193 8.28 17.02 4.21
N LEU A 194 8.37 18.11 3.42
CA LEU A 194 9.62 18.56 2.81
C LEU A 194 10.61 19.09 3.84
N LEU A 195 10.15 19.69 4.95
CA LEU A 195 11.04 20.15 6.02
C LEU A 195 11.74 18.96 6.70
N ARG A 196 11.12 17.79 6.76
CA ARG A 196 11.74 16.58 7.31
C ARG A 196 12.90 16.07 6.45
N LEU A 197 12.96 16.41 5.15
CA LEU A 197 14.12 16.15 4.30
C LEU A 197 15.39 16.85 4.80
N TRP A 198 15.25 17.91 5.62
CA TRP A 198 16.38 18.58 6.25
C TRP A 198 17.26 17.62 7.06
N ARG A 199 16.69 16.56 7.65
CA ARG A 199 17.45 15.51 8.36
C ARG A 199 18.51 14.88 7.46
N PHE A 200 18.18 14.64 6.20
CA PHE A 200 19.09 14.08 5.19
C PHE A 200 19.98 15.15 4.54
N ALA A 201 19.55 16.41 4.52
CA ALA A 201 20.34 17.54 4.01
C ALA A 201 21.43 18.03 5.00
N ARG A 202 21.26 17.78 6.32
CA ARG A 202 22.14 18.25 7.39
C ARG A 202 23.63 17.91 7.20
N PRO A 203 24.03 16.70 6.76
CA PRO A 203 25.44 16.38 6.48
C PRO A 203 26.04 17.25 5.37
N TYR A 204 25.23 17.74 4.43
CA TYR A 204 25.65 18.50 3.26
C TYR A 204 25.46 20.02 3.43
N ARG A 205 25.18 20.51 4.64
CA ARG A 205 24.89 21.94 4.93
C ARG A 205 25.91 22.93 4.38
N PHE A 206 27.21 22.60 4.39
CA PHE A 206 28.26 23.47 3.86
C PHE A 206 28.27 23.51 2.33
N GLN A 207 27.96 22.38 1.68
CA GLN A 207 27.85 22.32 0.22
C GLN A 207 26.58 23.05 -0.25
N LEU A 208 25.48 22.96 0.50
CA LEU A 208 24.27 23.75 0.26
C LEU A 208 24.50 25.25 0.45
N LEU A 209 25.23 25.65 1.51
CA LEU A 209 25.60 27.05 1.72
C LEU A 209 26.50 27.58 0.60
N ALA A 210 27.53 26.82 0.21
CA ALA A 210 28.38 27.16 -0.93
C ALA A 210 27.55 27.27 -2.22
N GLY A 211 26.58 26.37 -2.39
CA GLY A 211 25.61 26.42 -3.47
C GLY A 211 24.74 27.66 -3.50
N PHE A 212 24.23 28.07 -2.34
CA PHE A 212 23.46 29.30 -2.18
C PHE A 212 24.31 30.54 -2.51
N LEU A 213 25.55 30.59 -2.03
CA LEU A 213 26.49 31.69 -2.34
C LEU A 213 26.82 31.73 -3.84
N LEU A 214 27.08 30.57 -4.47
CA LEU A 214 27.28 30.49 -5.92
C LEU A 214 26.02 30.92 -6.67
N THR A 215 24.82 30.62 -6.16
CA THR A 215 23.56 31.11 -6.73
C THR A 215 23.47 32.63 -6.67
N LEU A 216 23.81 33.23 -5.53
CA LEU A 216 23.84 34.67 -5.36
C LEU A 216 24.83 35.34 -6.32
N CYS A 217 26.06 34.85 -6.36
CA CYS A 217 27.11 35.38 -7.23
C CYS A 217 26.79 35.18 -8.72
N ALA A 218 26.29 34.00 -9.12
CA ALA A 218 25.91 33.72 -10.50
C ALA A 218 24.77 34.64 -10.94
N THR A 219 23.73 34.79 -10.13
CA THR A 219 22.59 35.65 -10.45
C THR A 219 23.04 37.12 -10.56
N GLY A 220 23.87 37.60 -9.62
CA GLY A 220 24.48 38.92 -9.71
C GLY A 220 25.30 39.13 -10.99
N ALA A 221 26.15 38.15 -11.35
CA ALA A 221 26.95 38.20 -12.57
C ALA A 221 26.08 38.29 -13.83
N THR A 222 24.95 37.58 -13.86
CA THR A 222 24.02 37.69 -15.00
C THR A 222 23.40 39.08 -15.13
N LEU A 223 23.26 39.86 -14.06
CA LEU A 223 22.66 41.20 -14.09
C LEU A 223 23.63 42.30 -14.57
N ILE A 224 24.93 42.01 -14.72
CA ILE A 224 25.94 42.98 -15.15
C ILE A 224 25.83 43.37 -16.64
N PRO A 225 25.64 42.45 -17.62
CA PRO A 225 25.59 42.81 -19.03
C PRO A 225 24.54 43.88 -19.38
N PRO A 226 23.28 43.82 -18.91
CA PRO A 226 22.30 44.88 -19.16
C PRO A 226 22.68 46.24 -18.56
N TYR A 227 23.46 46.27 -17.48
CA TYR A 227 23.97 47.52 -16.92
C TYR A 227 25.08 48.10 -17.82
N LEU A 228 25.99 47.25 -18.30
CA LEU A 228 27.09 47.66 -19.18
C LEU A 228 26.63 48.08 -20.59
N THR A 229 25.43 47.68 -21.03
CA THR A 229 24.85 48.18 -22.30
C THR A 229 24.41 49.64 -22.22
N MET A 230 24.10 50.18 -21.02
CA MET A 230 23.78 51.61 -20.85
C MET A 230 24.92 52.54 -21.28
N PRO A 231 26.14 52.46 -20.69
CA PRO A 231 27.24 53.34 -21.09
C PRO A 231 27.74 53.06 -22.51
N LEU A 232 27.53 51.85 -23.05
CA LEU A 232 27.86 51.53 -24.44
C LEU A 232 26.95 52.28 -25.42
N MET A 233 25.65 52.37 -25.13
CA MET A 233 24.70 53.17 -25.91
C MET A 233 24.99 54.67 -25.76
N ASP A 234 25.10 55.15 -24.51
CA ASP A 234 25.14 56.58 -24.21
C ASP A 234 26.49 57.25 -24.49
N ASN A 235 27.61 56.55 -24.26
CA ASN A 235 28.95 57.13 -24.40
C ASN A 235 29.67 56.76 -25.70
N VAL A 236 29.18 55.78 -26.46
CA VAL A 236 29.83 55.32 -27.71
C VAL A 236 28.92 55.51 -28.91
N LEU A 237 27.75 54.84 -28.91
CA LEU A 237 26.93 54.73 -30.12
C LEU A 237 26.20 56.03 -30.47
N ILE A 238 25.61 56.72 -29.49
CA ILE A 238 24.91 57.99 -29.72
C ILE A 238 25.91 59.13 -30.04
N PRO A 239 27.04 59.30 -29.34
CA PRO A 239 28.05 60.29 -29.70
C PRO A 239 28.65 60.07 -31.10
N PHE A 240 28.80 58.81 -31.53
CA PHE A 240 29.23 58.48 -32.89
C PHE A 240 28.20 58.89 -33.95
N GLN A 241 26.92 58.66 -33.71
CA GLN A 241 25.84 59.15 -34.59
C GLN A 241 25.83 60.68 -34.71
N ASN A 242 26.24 61.39 -33.65
CA ASN A 242 26.39 62.85 -33.63
C ASN A 242 27.74 63.35 -34.18
N GLY A 243 28.55 62.48 -34.83
CA GLY A 243 29.77 62.86 -35.55
C GLY A 243 31.07 62.83 -34.73
N LYS A 244 31.08 62.32 -33.49
CA LYS A 244 32.32 62.12 -32.72
C LYS A 244 33.02 60.80 -33.12
N PRO A 245 34.35 60.74 -33.23
CA PRO A 245 35.07 59.50 -33.53
C PRO A 245 34.91 58.49 -32.38
N ILE A 246 34.87 57.19 -32.73
CA ILE A 246 34.79 56.10 -31.74
C ILE A 246 36.12 55.96 -31.02
N ASP A 247 36.11 56.00 -29.69
CA ASP A 247 37.24 55.58 -28.88
C ASP A 247 37.28 54.05 -28.80
N TYR A 248 38.10 53.44 -29.66
CA TYR A 248 38.30 51.99 -29.71
C TYR A 248 38.78 51.39 -28.38
N ARG A 249 39.48 52.16 -27.53
CA ARG A 249 39.96 51.68 -26.22
C ARG A 249 38.80 51.56 -25.23
N LEU A 250 37.92 52.55 -25.20
CA LEU A 250 36.73 52.56 -24.35
C LEU A 250 35.74 51.45 -24.78
N VAL A 251 35.54 51.27 -26.09
CA VAL A 251 34.74 50.17 -26.65
C VAL A 251 35.35 48.82 -26.29
N GLY A 252 36.67 48.66 -26.45
CA GLY A 252 37.38 47.44 -26.06
C GLY A 252 37.19 47.11 -24.57
N MET A 253 37.20 48.12 -23.69
CA MET A 253 36.94 47.95 -22.26
C MET A 253 35.50 47.49 -21.96
N TYR A 254 34.48 48.08 -22.58
CA TYR A 254 33.09 47.66 -22.35
C TYR A 254 32.78 46.29 -22.95
N LEU A 255 33.27 45.99 -24.16
CA LEU A 255 33.06 44.70 -24.80
C LEU A 255 33.82 43.57 -24.09
N SER A 256 35.05 43.82 -23.63
CA SER A 256 35.79 42.86 -22.79
C SER A 256 35.13 42.68 -21.42
N GLY A 257 34.57 43.75 -20.83
CA GLY A 257 33.75 43.66 -19.62
C GLY A 257 32.49 42.83 -19.81
N LEU A 258 31.79 42.98 -20.94
CA LEU A 258 30.60 42.19 -21.28
C LEU A 258 30.94 40.71 -21.46
N LEU A 259 32.02 40.41 -22.18
CA LEU A 259 32.53 39.04 -22.36
C LEU A 259 32.98 38.44 -21.02
N GLY A 260 33.72 39.20 -20.22
CA GLY A 260 34.18 38.79 -18.89
C GLY A 260 33.02 38.49 -17.95
N ALA A 261 32.01 39.36 -17.89
CA ALA A 261 30.79 39.13 -17.12
C ALA A 261 30.03 37.88 -17.60
N GLY A 262 29.92 37.68 -18.91
CA GLY A 262 29.32 36.49 -19.51
C GLY A 262 30.06 35.20 -19.14
N LEU A 263 31.39 35.19 -19.22
CA LEU A 263 32.24 34.06 -18.83
C LEU A 263 32.13 33.77 -17.33
N VAL A 264 32.17 34.79 -16.47
CA VAL A 264 32.01 34.63 -15.02
C VAL A 264 30.62 34.07 -14.69
N ALA A 265 29.56 34.62 -15.30
CA ALA A 265 28.20 34.11 -15.12
C ALA A 265 28.07 32.64 -15.56
N TRP A 266 28.72 32.27 -16.67
CA TRP A 266 28.74 30.90 -17.18
C TRP A 266 29.49 29.95 -16.23
N VAL A 267 30.71 30.29 -15.79
CA VAL A 267 31.50 29.47 -14.86
C VAL A 267 30.78 29.29 -13.52
N LEU A 268 30.25 30.39 -12.95
CA LEU A 268 29.51 30.34 -11.70
C LEU A 268 28.20 29.54 -11.85
N GLY A 269 27.48 29.73 -12.96
CA GLY A 269 26.28 28.96 -13.27
C GLY A 269 26.55 27.47 -13.39
N TRP A 270 27.62 27.08 -14.09
CA TRP A 270 28.05 25.69 -14.18
C TRP A 270 28.44 25.10 -12.83
N ALA A 271 29.31 25.80 -12.07
CA ALA A 271 29.78 25.35 -10.77
C ALA A 271 28.62 25.17 -9.78
N ARG A 272 27.67 26.11 -9.78
CA ARG A 272 26.42 26.05 -9.02
C ARG A 272 25.60 24.83 -9.40
N THR A 273 25.27 24.66 -10.68
CA THR A 273 24.41 23.54 -11.12
C THR A 273 25.06 22.20 -10.81
N TYR A 274 26.37 22.05 -11.03
CA TYR A 274 27.10 20.82 -10.72
C TYR A 274 27.13 20.52 -9.21
N LEU A 275 27.47 21.50 -8.37
CA LEU A 275 27.57 21.29 -6.93
C LEU A 275 26.22 20.86 -6.33
N LEU A 276 25.14 21.49 -6.76
CA LEU A 276 23.82 21.24 -6.18
C LEU A 276 23.21 19.95 -6.70
N ALA A 277 23.38 19.63 -7.98
CA ALA A 277 23.01 18.32 -8.54
C ALA A 277 23.74 17.17 -7.81
N LYS A 278 25.02 17.37 -7.48
CA LYS A 278 25.80 16.39 -6.71
C LYS A 278 25.28 16.21 -5.28
N VAL A 279 24.87 17.30 -4.62
CA VAL A 279 24.30 17.25 -3.26
C VAL A 279 22.93 16.57 -3.26
N SER A 280 22.05 16.93 -4.20
CA SER A 280 20.71 16.36 -4.28
C SER A 280 20.72 14.85 -4.55
N GLU A 281 21.64 14.37 -5.41
CA GLU A 281 21.75 12.92 -5.69
C GLU A 281 22.21 12.14 -4.45
N ARG A 282 23.12 12.72 -3.66
CA ARG A 282 23.55 12.12 -2.39
C ARG A 282 22.43 12.07 -1.36
N ILE A 283 21.66 13.15 -1.22
CA ILE A 283 20.47 13.19 -0.35
C ILE A 283 19.46 12.12 -0.80
N GLY A 284 19.26 11.97 -2.11
CA GLY A 284 18.43 10.92 -2.69
C GLY A 284 18.92 9.50 -2.40
N ALA A 285 20.23 9.26 -2.53
CA ALA A 285 20.85 7.97 -2.22
C ALA A 285 20.70 7.63 -0.73
N ASP A 286 20.92 8.59 0.17
CA ASP A 286 20.75 8.42 1.61
C ASP A 286 19.28 8.12 1.97
N LEU A 287 18.34 8.83 1.34
CA LEU A 287 16.90 8.60 1.50
C LEU A 287 16.48 7.19 1.05
N ARG A 288 16.92 6.76 -0.15
CA ARG A 288 16.65 5.41 -0.68
C ARG A 288 17.23 4.33 0.21
N THR A 289 18.47 4.52 0.64
CA THR A 289 19.16 3.56 1.52
C THR A 289 18.48 3.43 2.87
N ALA A 290 18.10 4.55 3.49
CA ALA A 290 17.38 4.54 4.76
C ALA A 290 16.00 3.91 4.64
N THR A 291 15.25 4.24 3.58
CA THR A 291 13.91 3.71 3.33
C THR A 291 13.95 2.21 3.07
N TYR A 292 14.89 1.74 2.22
CA TYR A 292 15.05 0.32 1.95
C TYR A 292 15.49 -0.46 3.20
N SER A 293 16.45 0.08 3.96
CA SER A 293 16.92 -0.54 5.21
C SER A 293 15.82 -0.64 6.26
N HIS A 294 14.95 0.37 6.35
CA HIS A 294 13.81 0.36 7.26
C HIS A 294 12.73 -0.62 6.80
N LEU A 295 12.41 -0.61 5.50
CA LEU A 295 11.42 -1.51 4.90
C LEU A 295 11.76 -2.98 5.16
N LEU A 296 13.04 -3.37 5.10
CA LEU A 296 13.49 -4.73 5.42
C LEU A 296 13.39 -5.11 6.91
N ARG A 297 13.20 -4.13 7.81
CA ARG A 297 12.99 -4.36 9.25
C ARG A 297 11.52 -4.45 9.64
N LEU A 298 10.60 -4.13 8.73
CA LEU A 298 9.16 -4.20 8.96
C LEU A 298 8.70 -5.67 9.01
N SER A 299 7.61 -5.92 9.73
CA SER A 299 7.00 -7.24 9.87
C SER A 299 6.34 -7.72 8.57
N LEU A 300 6.05 -9.03 8.47
CA LEU A 300 5.32 -9.59 7.32
C LEU A 300 3.91 -8.99 7.18
N GLU A 301 3.31 -8.54 8.28
CA GLU A 301 2.00 -7.89 8.28
C GLU A 301 1.96 -6.65 7.38
N TYR A 302 3.01 -5.83 7.45
CA TYR A 302 3.14 -4.63 6.63
C TYR A 302 3.13 -4.97 5.13
N PHE A 303 3.76 -6.07 4.75
CA PHE A 303 3.79 -6.56 3.36
C PHE A 303 2.46 -7.18 2.93
N GLY A 304 1.72 -7.84 3.84
CA GLY A 304 0.43 -8.46 3.54
C GLY A 304 -0.64 -7.46 3.08
N GLY A 305 -0.60 -6.23 3.58
CA GLY A 305 -1.55 -5.16 3.22
C GLY A 305 -1.14 -4.27 2.04
N LYS A 306 0.04 -4.48 1.44
CA LYS A 306 0.59 -3.58 0.41
C LYS A 306 0.95 -4.32 -0.87
N ARG A 307 0.72 -3.69 -2.02
CA ARG A 307 1.15 -4.23 -3.32
C ARG A 307 2.65 -4.01 -3.51
N THR A 308 3.37 -5.03 -3.96
CA THR A 308 4.82 -4.94 -4.23
C THR A 308 5.17 -3.79 -5.18
N GLY A 309 4.36 -3.58 -6.22
CA GLY A 309 4.55 -2.48 -7.18
C GLY A 309 4.46 -1.08 -6.56
N ASP A 310 3.59 -0.89 -5.56
CA ASP A 310 3.49 0.38 -4.83
C ASP A 310 4.79 0.65 -4.04
N LEU A 311 5.28 -0.35 -3.31
CA LEU A 311 6.55 -0.24 -2.57
C LEU A 311 7.75 0.04 -3.50
N MET A 312 7.79 -0.57 -4.68
CA MET A 312 8.82 -0.30 -5.69
C MET A 312 8.72 1.12 -6.26
N ALA A 313 7.50 1.61 -6.53
CA ALA A 313 7.29 2.98 -7.00
C ALA A 313 7.73 4.02 -5.96
N ARG A 314 7.43 3.81 -4.68
CA ARG A 314 7.83 4.69 -3.57
C ARG A 314 9.36 4.81 -3.45
N ILE A 315 10.09 3.70 -3.53
CA ILE A 315 11.57 3.73 -3.45
C ILE A 315 12.20 4.27 -4.75
N GLY A 316 11.61 3.95 -5.90
CA GLY A 316 12.12 4.33 -7.22
C GLY A 316 11.67 5.72 -7.65
N SER A 317 10.46 5.80 -8.23
CA SER A 317 9.98 7.00 -8.92
C SER A 317 9.64 8.15 -7.97
N GLU A 318 9.17 7.88 -6.75
CA GLU A 318 8.89 8.96 -5.79
C GLU A 318 10.17 9.55 -5.20
N SER A 319 11.17 8.73 -4.89
CA SER A 319 12.49 9.24 -4.49
C SER A 319 13.14 10.06 -5.61
N ASP A 320 13.04 9.62 -6.86
CA ASP A 320 13.59 10.34 -8.01
C ASP A 320 12.92 11.71 -8.19
N ARG A 321 11.59 11.79 -8.05
CA ARG A 321 10.85 13.06 -8.06
C ARG A 321 11.33 14.03 -6.98
N ILE A 322 11.65 13.54 -5.78
CA ILE A 322 12.21 14.36 -4.70
C ILE A 322 13.62 14.85 -5.07
N CYS A 323 14.45 13.98 -5.66
CA CYS A 323 15.78 14.37 -6.15
C CYS A 323 15.68 15.48 -7.19
N VAL A 324 14.83 15.32 -8.20
CA VAL A 324 14.59 16.30 -9.27
C VAL A 324 14.04 17.61 -8.71
N PHE A 325 13.12 17.54 -7.74
CA PHE A 325 12.64 18.74 -7.05
C PHE A 325 13.75 19.49 -6.33
N LEU A 326 14.60 18.79 -5.58
CA LEU A 326 15.69 19.40 -4.81
C LEU A 326 16.84 19.91 -5.72
N SER A 327 17.10 19.23 -6.83
CA SER A 327 18.23 19.47 -7.73
C SER A 327 17.96 20.54 -8.79
N LEU A 328 16.70 20.73 -9.18
CA LEU A 328 16.32 21.65 -10.24
C LEU A 328 15.28 22.65 -9.73
N HIS A 329 14.08 22.18 -9.39
CA HIS A 329 12.94 23.05 -9.20
C HIS A 329 13.05 23.98 -7.98
N LEU A 330 13.55 23.48 -6.84
CA LEU A 330 13.79 24.31 -5.67
C LEU A 330 14.85 25.39 -5.93
N LEU A 331 15.84 25.06 -6.75
CA LEU A 331 16.95 25.96 -7.07
C LEU A 331 16.51 27.02 -8.05
N ASP A 332 15.81 26.62 -9.09
CA ASP A 332 15.20 27.52 -10.06
C ASP A 332 14.26 28.46 -9.33
N PHE A 333 13.42 27.97 -8.41
CA PHE A 333 12.57 28.82 -7.59
C PHE A 333 13.37 29.82 -6.74
N ALA A 334 14.39 29.38 -6.01
CA ALA A 334 15.22 30.28 -5.21
C ALA A 334 15.93 31.32 -6.09
N THR A 335 16.38 30.91 -7.28
CA THR A 335 17.03 31.78 -8.26
C THR A 335 16.04 32.78 -8.84
N ASP A 336 14.84 32.34 -9.19
CA ASP A 336 13.78 33.16 -9.78
C ASP A 336 13.34 34.23 -8.77
N VAL A 337 13.13 33.87 -7.51
CA VAL A 337 12.83 34.82 -6.42
C VAL A 337 13.97 35.83 -6.25
N LEU A 338 15.23 35.36 -6.20
CA LEU A 338 16.38 36.23 -6.06
C LEU A 338 16.54 37.18 -7.25
N MET A 339 16.33 36.68 -8.48
CA MET A 339 16.39 37.45 -9.72
C MET A 339 15.31 38.53 -9.73
N ILE A 340 14.08 38.18 -9.37
CA ILE A 340 12.93 39.10 -9.25
C ILE A 340 13.23 40.21 -8.25
N VAL A 341 13.71 39.85 -7.05
CA VAL A 341 14.03 40.83 -6.00
C VAL A 341 15.18 41.75 -6.44
N MET A 342 16.30 41.20 -6.94
CA MET A 342 17.43 42.00 -7.37
C MET A 342 17.08 42.91 -8.56
N THR A 343 16.32 42.41 -9.53
CA THR A 343 15.89 43.21 -10.68
C THR A 343 14.92 44.30 -10.28
N ALA A 344 13.98 44.03 -9.38
CA ALA A 344 13.08 45.05 -8.86
C ALA A 344 13.86 46.17 -8.15
N VAL A 345 14.85 45.82 -7.32
CA VAL A 345 15.73 46.81 -6.66
C VAL A 345 16.50 47.63 -7.69
N ILE A 346 17.06 46.99 -8.73
CA ILE A 346 17.78 47.69 -9.81
C ILE A 346 16.84 48.65 -10.56
N LEU A 347 15.66 48.20 -10.99
CA LEU A 347 14.69 49.03 -11.72
C LEU A 347 14.28 50.26 -10.91
N VAL A 348 13.94 50.07 -9.63
CA VAL A 348 13.58 51.18 -8.72
C VAL A 348 14.75 52.13 -8.50
N SER A 349 15.99 51.61 -8.41
CA SER A 349 17.18 52.45 -8.22
C SER A 349 17.51 53.33 -9.43
N ILE A 350 17.20 52.88 -10.66
CA ILE A 350 17.48 53.66 -11.87
C ILE A 350 16.38 54.72 -12.09
N ASN A 351 15.10 54.32 -12.07
CA ASN A 351 13.99 55.26 -12.19
C ASN A 351 12.71 54.69 -11.53
N PRO A 352 12.28 55.21 -10.37
CA PRO A 352 11.11 54.70 -9.66
C PRO A 352 9.80 54.78 -10.46
N TRP A 353 9.65 55.81 -11.29
CA TRP A 353 8.42 56.06 -12.02
C TRP A 353 8.28 55.13 -13.23
N LEU A 354 9.37 54.93 -13.97
CA LEU A 354 9.45 53.91 -15.03
C LEU A 354 9.25 52.50 -14.44
N ALA A 355 9.81 52.22 -13.26
CA ALA A 355 9.60 50.96 -12.54
C ALA A 355 8.12 50.73 -12.20
N VAL A 356 7.39 51.70 -11.65
CA VAL A 356 5.95 51.55 -11.35
C VAL A 356 5.15 51.23 -12.61
N VAL A 357 5.42 51.93 -13.72
CA VAL A 357 4.77 51.68 -15.01
C VAL A 357 5.05 50.27 -15.52
N THR A 358 6.27 49.75 -15.32
CA THR A 358 6.61 48.37 -15.69
C THR A 358 5.87 47.31 -14.87
N LEU A 359 5.40 47.63 -13.67
CA LEU A 359 4.69 46.68 -12.79
C LEU A 359 3.18 46.62 -13.09
N VAL A 360 2.64 47.51 -13.93
CA VAL A 360 1.20 47.61 -14.26
C VAL A 360 0.59 46.30 -14.81
N PRO A 361 1.28 45.51 -15.64
CA PRO A 361 0.73 44.22 -16.11
C PRO A 361 0.68 43.15 -14.99
N LEU A 362 1.47 43.28 -13.92
CA LEU A 362 1.59 42.23 -12.90
C LEU A 362 0.30 41.93 -12.15
N PRO A 363 -0.50 42.92 -11.68
CA PRO A 363 -1.81 42.64 -11.10
C PRO A 363 -2.72 41.82 -12.03
N PHE A 364 -2.70 42.09 -13.34
CA PHE A 364 -3.50 41.35 -14.32
C PHE A 364 -2.98 39.93 -14.52
N ILE A 365 -1.65 39.74 -14.61
CA ILE A 365 -1.02 38.42 -14.67
C ILE A 365 -1.35 37.63 -13.40
N ALA A 366 -1.21 38.24 -12.22
CA ALA A 366 -1.51 37.61 -10.94
C ALA A 366 -2.98 37.22 -10.81
N TRP A 367 -3.90 38.08 -11.26
CA TRP A 367 -5.33 37.77 -11.33
C TRP A 367 -5.62 36.60 -12.25
N LEU A 368 -5.02 36.57 -13.46
CA LEU A 368 -5.18 35.48 -14.40
C LEU A 368 -4.62 34.15 -13.85
N ILE A 369 -3.45 34.19 -13.20
CA ILE A 369 -2.87 33.03 -12.51
C ILE A 369 -3.85 32.54 -11.44
N HIS A 370 -4.40 33.43 -10.62
CA HIS A 370 -5.32 33.04 -9.56
C HIS A 370 -6.59 32.36 -10.09
N LEU A 371 -7.14 32.87 -11.19
CA LEU A 371 -8.34 32.34 -11.84
C LEU A 371 -8.12 30.92 -12.38
N VAL A 372 -6.95 30.65 -12.95
CA VAL A 372 -6.65 29.38 -13.62
C VAL A 372 -5.99 28.35 -12.68
N ARG A 373 -5.35 28.79 -11.58
CA ARG A 373 -4.60 27.96 -10.63
C ARG A 373 -5.37 26.75 -10.14
N ASP A 374 -6.60 26.92 -9.67
CA ASP A 374 -7.37 25.82 -9.10
C ASP A 374 -7.76 24.81 -10.17
N ARG A 375 -8.14 25.25 -11.37
CA ARG A 375 -8.47 24.33 -12.48
C ARG A 375 -7.26 23.51 -12.91
N LEU A 376 -6.09 24.14 -13.03
CA LEU A 376 -4.85 23.43 -13.38
C LEU A 376 -4.40 22.49 -12.27
N ARG A 377 -4.47 22.90 -11.00
CA ARG A 377 -4.12 22.04 -9.85
C ARG A 377 -4.97 20.77 -9.84
N HIS A 378 -6.30 20.90 -9.77
CA HIS A 378 -7.20 19.74 -9.76
C HIS A 378 -7.09 18.94 -11.07
N GLY A 379 -6.82 19.61 -12.19
CA GLY A 379 -6.56 18.98 -13.48
C GLY A 379 -5.34 18.06 -13.45
N PHE A 380 -4.18 18.56 -13.02
CA PHE A 380 -2.95 17.77 -12.91
C PHE A 380 -3.06 16.65 -11.87
N GLU A 381 -3.70 16.91 -10.73
CA GLU A 381 -4.00 15.87 -9.73
C GLU A 381 -4.86 14.75 -10.32
N LYS A 382 -5.87 15.10 -11.13
CA LYS A 382 -6.72 14.12 -11.81
C LYS A 382 -5.96 13.32 -12.87
N VAL A 383 -5.07 13.98 -13.63
CA VAL A 383 -4.18 13.29 -14.59
C VAL A 383 -3.29 12.27 -13.88
N ASP A 384 -2.66 12.66 -12.77
CA ASP A 384 -1.80 11.77 -11.99
C ASP A 384 -2.60 10.58 -11.43
N ARG A 385 -3.83 10.79 -10.93
CA ARG A 385 -4.71 9.72 -10.44
C ARG A 385 -5.10 8.73 -11.52
N ILE A 386 -5.43 9.20 -12.73
CA ILE A 386 -5.77 8.32 -13.86
C ILE A 386 -4.53 7.60 -14.39
N TRP A 387 -3.35 8.22 -14.30
CA TRP A 387 -2.10 7.53 -14.63
C TRP A 387 -1.84 6.32 -13.73
N SER A 388 -2.21 6.39 -12.44
CA SER A 388 -2.19 5.23 -11.55
C SER A 388 -3.11 4.11 -12.02
N GLU A 389 -4.25 4.40 -12.65
CA GLU A 389 -5.16 3.38 -13.21
C GLU A 389 -4.48 2.59 -14.35
N ILE A 390 -3.80 3.29 -15.27
CA ILE A 390 -3.00 2.65 -16.33
C ILE A 390 -1.90 1.77 -15.73
N THR A 391 -1.18 2.31 -14.74
CA THR A 391 -0.11 1.60 -14.06
C THR A 391 -0.63 0.36 -13.32
N ASN A 392 -1.83 0.44 -12.73
CA ASN A 392 -2.48 -0.69 -12.07
C ASN A 392 -2.85 -1.81 -13.05
N VAL A 393 -3.36 -1.49 -14.25
CA VAL A 393 -3.61 -2.51 -15.28
C VAL A 393 -2.31 -3.24 -15.62
N LEU A 394 -1.20 -2.52 -15.80
CA LEU A 394 0.10 -3.14 -16.07
C LEU A 394 0.59 -4.02 -14.89
N ALA A 395 0.43 -3.52 -13.66
CA ALA A 395 0.82 -4.24 -12.45
C ALA A 395 0.00 -5.52 -12.21
N ASP A 396 -1.25 -5.58 -12.67
CA ASP A 396 -2.10 -6.77 -12.60
C ASP A 396 -1.77 -7.76 -13.74
N THR A 397 -1.65 -7.27 -14.98
CA THR A 397 -1.56 -8.11 -16.19
C THR A 397 -0.17 -8.72 -16.39
N ILE A 398 0.92 -7.99 -16.12
CA ILE A 398 2.29 -8.48 -16.41
C ILE A 398 2.71 -9.64 -15.50
N PRO A 399 2.54 -9.57 -14.15
CA PRO A 399 2.82 -10.74 -13.30
C PRO A 399 1.89 -11.92 -13.58
N GLY A 400 0.66 -11.64 -14.02
CA GLY A 400 -0.35 -12.63 -14.38
C GLY A 400 -0.30 -13.11 -15.84
N ILE A 401 0.76 -12.80 -16.59
CA ILE A 401 0.79 -13.02 -18.06
C ILE A 401 0.53 -14.47 -18.46
N ARG A 402 0.95 -15.43 -17.63
CA ARG A 402 0.72 -16.86 -17.86
C ARG A 402 -0.78 -17.19 -17.88
N VAL A 403 -1.59 -16.56 -17.02
CA VAL A 403 -3.05 -16.73 -16.98
C VAL A 403 -3.67 -16.13 -18.23
N VAL A 404 -3.26 -14.91 -18.61
CA VAL A 404 -3.74 -14.25 -19.83
C VAL A 404 -3.50 -15.13 -21.06
N LYS A 405 -2.29 -15.71 -21.17
CA LYS A 405 -1.92 -16.65 -22.24
C LYS A 405 -2.68 -17.97 -22.18
N ALA A 406 -2.83 -18.55 -20.98
CA ALA A 406 -3.53 -19.83 -20.81
C ALA A 406 -5.01 -19.75 -21.22
N PHE A 407 -5.65 -18.59 -21.01
CA PHE A 407 -7.06 -18.38 -21.34
C PHE A 407 -7.28 -17.54 -22.63
N ALA A 408 -6.22 -17.28 -23.40
CA ALA A 408 -6.25 -16.49 -24.64
C ALA A 408 -6.99 -15.14 -24.51
N GLN A 409 -6.78 -14.43 -23.39
CA GLN A 409 -7.47 -13.17 -23.04
C GLN A 409 -6.69 -11.91 -23.43
N GLU A 410 -5.69 -11.99 -24.31
CA GLU A 410 -4.85 -10.83 -24.66
C GLU A 410 -5.67 -9.66 -25.21
N ASN A 411 -6.66 -9.94 -26.06
CA ASN A 411 -7.52 -8.90 -26.64
C ASN A 411 -8.36 -8.18 -25.57
N ARG A 412 -8.82 -8.90 -24.54
CA ARG A 412 -9.56 -8.34 -23.41
C ARG A 412 -8.69 -7.41 -22.58
N GLU A 413 -7.47 -7.83 -22.26
CA GLU A 413 -6.53 -7.02 -21.50
C GLU A 413 -6.06 -5.79 -22.30
N VAL A 414 -5.86 -5.93 -23.62
CA VAL A 414 -5.60 -4.79 -24.53
C VAL A 414 -6.78 -3.81 -24.53
N ALA A 415 -8.02 -4.30 -24.55
CA ALA A 415 -9.21 -3.43 -24.48
C ALA A 415 -9.30 -2.68 -23.14
N ARG A 416 -9.04 -3.37 -22.01
CA ARG A 416 -8.97 -2.75 -20.67
C ARG A 416 -7.90 -1.66 -20.62
N PHE A 417 -6.71 -1.92 -21.16
CA PHE A 417 -5.65 -0.92 -21.26
C PHE A 417 -6.05 0.27 -22.15
N LYS A 418 -6.65 0.01 -23.32
CA LYS A 418 -7.14 1.06 -24.23
C LYS A 418 -8.17 1.97 -23.57
N GLU A 419 -9.08 1.43 -22.78
CA GLU A 419 -10.09 2.21 -22.06
C GLU A 419 -9.45 3.12 -21.00
N ALA A 420 -8.57 2.58 -20.16
CA ALA A 420 -7.83 3.37 -19.17
C ALA A 420 -6.97 4.46 -19.84
N ASN A 421 -6.32 4.14 -20.96
CA ASN A 421 -5.52 5.10 -21.72
C ASN A 421 -6.37 6.18 -22.38
N ARG A 422 -7.56 5.84 -22.90
CA ARG A 422 -8.51 6.82 -23.46
C ARG A 422 -8.98 7.80 -22.38
N HIS A 423 -9.26 7.29 -21.18
CA HIS A 423 -9.64 8.16 -20.06
C HIS A 423 -8.52 9.14 -19.69
N ASN A 424 -7.26 8.67 -19.65
CA ASN A 424 -6.11 9.53 -19.43
C ASN A 424 -6.00 10.63 -20.51
N LEU A 425 -6.13 10.23 -21.78
CA LEU A 425 -6.07 11.14 -22.93
C LEU A 425 -7.13 12.26 -22.82
N VAL A 426 -8.39 11.92 -22.56
CA VAL A 426 -9.49 12.90 -22.46
C VAL A 426 -9.24 13.93 -21.33
N VAL A 427 -8.70 13.48 -20.20
CA VAL A 427 -8.39 14.38 -19.08
C VAL A 427 -7.15 15.22 -19.37
N ASN A 428 -6.12 14.63 -19.95
CA ASN A 428 -4.90 15.33 -20.35
C ASN A 428 -5.23 16.43 -21.38
N ASP A 429 -6.05 16.14 -22.38
CA ASP A 429 -6.52 17.12 -23.38
C ASP A 429 -7.26 18.29 -22.75
N ARG A 430 -8.11 18.03 -21.74
CA ARG A 430 -8.83 19.09 -21.03
C ARG A 430 -7.87 20.02 -20.27
N VAL A 431 -6.85 19.46 -19.61
CA VAL A 431 -5.83 20.23 -18.90
C VAL A 431 -4.97 21.02 -19.89
N ASN A 432 -4.52 20.36 -20.96
CA ASN A 432 -3.72 20.98 -22.02
C ASN A 432 -4.47 22.12 -22.70
N LYS A 433 -5.79 22.01 -22.90
CA LYS A 433 -6.61 23.10 -23.46
C LYS A 433 -6.62 24.35 -22.57
N VAL A 434 -6.65 24.16 -21.25
CA VAL A 434 -6.57 25.29 -20.30
C VAL A 434 -5.15 25.88 -20.31
N TRP A 435 -4.13 25.03 -20.30
CA TRP A 435 -2.72 25.44 -20.32
C TRP A 435 -2.33 26.15 -21.63
N SER A 436 -2.80 25.65 -22.78
CA SER A 436 -2.49 26.18 -24.10
C SER A 436 -3.12 27.54 -24.37
N LEU A 437 -4.17 27.92 -23.64
CA LEU A 437 -4.71 29.28 -23.65
C LEU A 437 -3.99 30.17 -22.63
N PHE A 438 -3.70 29.63 -21.45
CA PHE A 438 -3.08 30.38 -20.35
C PHE A 438 -1.67 30.88 -20.71
N SER A 439 -0.77 30.00 -21.15
CA SER A 439 0.63 30.36 -21.41
C SER A 439 0.80 31.45 -22.48
N PRO A 440 0.16 31.35 -23.67
CA PRO A 440 0.20 32.44 -24.66
C PRO A 440 -0.45 33.74 -24.19
N THR A 441 -1.49 33.67 -23.35
CA THR A 441 -2.13 34.88 -22.80
C THR A 441 -1.18 35.62 -21.86
N VAL A 442 -0.42 34.90 -21.03
CA VAL A 442 0.64 35.50 -20.19
C VAL A 442 1.71 36.13 -21.07
N THR A 443 2.20 35.43 -22.09
CA THR A 443 3.18 35.99 -23.04
C THR A 443 2.66 37.28 -23.69
N PHE A 444 1.42 37.28 -24.18
CA PHE A 444 0.80 38.47 -24.76
C PHE A 444 0.74 39.63 -23.75
N LEU A 445 0.37 39.38 -22.50
CA LEU A 445 0.33 40.41 -21.46
C LEU A 445 1.72 40.96 -21.13
N THR A 446 2.76 40.13 -21.19
CA THR A 446 4.15 40.57 -21.02
C THR A 446 4.64 41.43 -22.18
N GLU A 447 4.23 41.11 -23.42
CA GLU A 447 4.52 41.94 -24.61
C GLU A 447 3.79 43.29 -24.55
N VAL A 448 2.52 43.31 -24.09
CA VAL A 448 1.80 44.55 -23.81
C VAL A 448 2.53 45.36 -22.74
N GLY A 449 3.04 44.70 -21.70
CA GLY A 449 3.90 45.33 -20.71
C GLY A 449 5.12 45.99 -21.31
N LEU A 450 5.84 45.29 -22.19
CA LEU A 450 7.00 45.83 -22.89
C LEU A 450 6.62 47.04 -23.76
N LEU A 451 5.48 46.99 -24.45
CA LEU A 451 4.95 48.10 -25.25
C LEU A 451 4.66 49.34 -24.37
N VAL A 452 4.07 49.15 -23.19
CA VAL A 452 3.81 50.24 -22.24
C VAL A 452 5.13 50.88 -21.79
N VAL A 453 6.17 50.09 -21.52
CA VAL A 453 7.51 50.59 -21.20
C VAL A 453 8.12 51.36 -22.36
N TRP A 454 7.94 50.88 -23.60
CA TRP A 454 8.37 51.61 -24.79
C TRP A 454 7.69 52.98 -24.91
N ILE A 455 6.35 53.03 -24.81
CA ILE A 455 5.58 54.28 -24.95
C ILE A 455 5.99 55.28 -23.87
N PHE A 456 6.02 54.83 -22.62
CA PHE A 456 6.35 55.70 -21.49
C PHE A 456 7.83 56.10 -21.46
N GLY A 457 8.71 55.16 -21.80
CA GLY A 457 10.15 55.38 -21.91
C GLY A 457 10.52 56.38 -23.01
N ILE A 458 9.94 56.25 -24.21
CA ILE A 458 10.15 57.23 -25.30
C ILE A 458 9.68 58.62 -24.89
N TRP A 459 8.56 58.73 -24.16
CA TRP A 459 8.08 60.00 -23.64
C TRP A 459 9.01 60.63 -22.60
N GLN A 460 9.64 59.83 -21.73
CA GLN A 460 10.67 60.35 -20.81
C GLN A 460 11.97 60.73 -21.52
N VAL A 461 12.37 59.97 -22.54
CA VAL A 461 13.54 60.31 -23.38
C VAL A 461 13.30 61.62 -24.12
N SER A 462 12.11 61.86 -24.67
CA SER A 462 11.79 63.12 -25.38
C SER A 462 11.76 64.33 -24.47
N LYS A 463 11.51 64.13 -23.16
CA LYS A 463 11.62 65.15 -22.12
C LYS A 463 13.03 65.28 -21.51
N HIS A 464 14.00 64.50 -21.98
CA HIS A 464 15.35 64.41 -21.43
C HIS A 464 15.41 63.99 -19.95
N GLU A 465 14.39 63.27 -19.45
CA GLU A 465 14.35 62.75 -18.08
C GLU A 465 15.20 61.46 -17.93
N ILE A 466 15.35 60.68 -19.01
CA ILE A 466 16.20 59.47 -19.07
C ILE A 466 16.97 59.41 -20.39
N THR A 467 18.08 58.65 -20.41
CA THR A 467 18.85 58.39 -21.62
C THR A 467 18.31 57.18 -22.40
N VAL A 468 18.69 57.07 -23.67
CA VAL A 468 18.34 55.91 -24.52
C VAL A 468 19.01 54.63 -24.00
N GLY A 469 20.23 54.72 -23.44
CA GLY A 469 20.90 53.60 -22.78
C GLY A 469 20.13 53.09 -21.57
N VAL A 470 19.61 53.98 -20.72
CA VAL A 470 18.75 53.63 -19.59
C VAL A 470 17.50 52.88 -20.05
N LEU A 471 16.83 53.37 -21.11
CA LEU A 471 15.66 52.70 -21.68
C LEU A 471 15.99 51.30 -22.20
N ALA A 472 17.09 51.13 -22.95
CA ALA A 472 17.52 49.84 -23.48
C ALA A 472 17.82 48.81 -22.37
N ALA A 473 18.47 49.24 -21.29
CA ALA A 473 18.72 48.39 -20.14
C ALA A 473 17.44 48.05 -19.38
N PHE A 474 16.52 49.00 -19.20
CA PHE A 474 15.20 48.76 -18.62
C PHE A 474 14.43 47.68 -19.37
N LEU A 475 14.40 47.75 -20.71
CA LEU A 475 13.75 46.75 -21.58
C LEU A 475 14.38 45.35 -21.40
N THR A 476 15.69 45.30 -21.21
CA THR A 476 16.40 44.03 -20.97
C THR A 476 16.09 43.45 -19.59
N TYR A 477 16.06 44.30 -18.54
CA TYR A 477 15.75 43.87 -17.18
C TYR A 477 14.29 43.42 -17.04
N ILE A 478 13.33 44.14 -17.64
CA ILE A 478 11.91 43.78 -17.56
C ILE A 478 11.60 42.48 -18.30
N SER A 479 12.22 42.24 -19.48
CA SER A 479 12.08 40.98 -20.21
C SER A 479 12.54 39.78 -19.37
N ARG A 480 13.67 39.92 -18.66
CA ARG A 480 14.16 38.88 -17.73
C ARG A 480 13.23 38.70 -16.55
N PHE A 481 12.72 39.79 -15.99
CA PHE A 481 11.76 39.77 -14.89
C PHE A 481 10.49 38.98 -15.26
N TYR A 482 9.91 39.23 -16.43
CA TYR A 482 8.73 38.50 -16.91
C TYR A 482 9.00 37.02 -17.18
N THR A 483 10.16 36.69 -17.73
CA THR A 483 10.55 35.28 -17.96
C THR A 483 10.59 34.50 -16.64
N ARG A 484 11.08 35.12 -15.56
CA ARG A 484 11.15 34.48 -14.23
C ARG A 484 9.79 34.34 -13.58
N LEU A 485 8.89 35.31 -13.78
CA LEU A 485 7.51 35.20 -13.32
C LEU A 485 6.75 34.04 -13.97
N ASP A 486 6.93 33.79 -15.26
CA ASP A 486 6.31 32.63 -15.93
C ASP A 486 6.76 31.31 -15.30
N SER A 487 8.06 31.16 -15.03
CA SER A 487 8.65 29.99 -14.38
C SER A 487 8.04 29.70 -13.00
N MET A 488 7.76 30.74 -12.19
CA MET A 488 7.16 30.59 -10.86
C MET A 488 5.76 29.95 -10.88
N SER A 489 5.01 30.02 -11.97
CA SER A 489 3.68 29.39 -12.04
C SER A 489 3.74 27.86 -11.91
N ARG A 490 4.84 27.24 -12.36
CA ARG A 490 5.02 25.78 -12.40
C ARG A 490 5.46 25.17 -11.07
N ILE A 491 6.08 25.97 -10.18
CA ILE A 491 6.68 25.46 -8.95
C ILE A 491 5.66 24.87 -7.97
N VAL A 492 4.45 25.44 -7.92
CA VAL A 492 3.42 25.01 -6.95
C VAL A 492 3.05 23.55 -7.18
N SER A 493 2.79 23.18 -8.43
CA SER A 493 2.44 21.80 -8.81
C SER A 493 3.58 20.82 -8.48
N VAL A 494 4.82 21.17 -8.86
CA VAL A 494 5.98 20.31 -8.59
C VAL A 494 6.23 20.16 -7.08
N THR A 495 6.12 21.25 -6.31
CA THR A 495 6.32 21.22 -4.86
C THR A 495 5.29 20.33 -4.18
N GLN A 496 4.03 20.39 -4.61
CA GLN A 496 2.97 19.52 -4.10
C GLN A 496 3.25 18.04 -4.41
N LYS A 497 3.69 17.73 -5.64
CA LYS A 497 4.08 16.36 -6.02
C LYS A 497 5.26 15.84 -5.20
N ALA A 498 6.27 16.68 -4.99
CA ALA A 498 7.43 16.34 -4.16
C ALA A 498 7.04 16.16 -2.68
N ALA A 499 6.14 16.99 -2.16
CA ALA A 499 5.60 16.85 -0.81
C ALA A 499 4.78 15.56 -0.63
N ALA A 500 3.96 15.19 -1.64
CA ALA A 500 3.22 13.92 -1.65
C ALA A 500 4.17 12.72 -1.59
N GLY A 501 5.16 12.68 -2.48
CA GLY A 501 6.17 11.62 -2.49
C GLY A 501 6.98 11.56 -1.19
N ALA A 502 7.37 12.72 -0.66
CA ALA A 502 8.06 12.79 0.62
C ALA A 502 7.19 12.24 1.76
N LYS A 503 5.91 12.61 1.83
CA LYS A 503 4.95 12.08 2.80
C LYS A 503 4.90 10.56 2.73
N ARG A 504 4.68 9.98 1.54
CA ARG A 504 4.58 8.53 1.36
C ARG A 504 5.83 7.76 1.74
N ILE A 505 7.02 8.33 1.53
CA ILE A 505 8.30 7.76 1.99
C ILE A 505 8.40 7.85 3.51
N PHE A 506 8.04 8.99 4.10
CA PHE A 506 8.03 9.15 5.55
C PHE A 506 6.98 8.27 6.24
N ASP A 507 5.85 7.97 5.58
CA ASP A 507 4.88 7.01 6.09
C ASP A 507 5.50 5.60 6.24
N ILE A 508 6.44 5.22 5.36
CA ILE A 508 7.22 3.98 5.52
C ILE A 508 8.20 4.12 6.69
N LEU A 509 8.98 5.21 6.71
CA LEU A 509 10.03 5.43 7.72
C LEU A 509 9.50 5.61 9.14
N ASP A 510 8.28 6.13 9.29
CA ASP A 510 7.62 6.34 10.57
C ASP A 510 6.78 5.11 10.98
N HIS A 511 6.58 4.15 10.08
CA HIS A 511 5.88 2.91 10.44
C HIS A 511 6.71 2.10 11.43
N VAL A 512 6.09 1.76 12.56
CA VAL A 512 6.70 0.95 13.62
C VAL A 512 6.40 -0.52 13.33
N SER A 513 7.43 -1.37 13.37
CA SER A 513 7.26 -2.81 13.19
C SER A 513 6.49 -3.43 14.36
N ASN A 514 5.53 -4.31 14.05
CA ASN A 514 4.82 -5.14 15.04
C ASN A 514 5.73 -6.22 15.68
N VAL A 515 6.96 -6.36 15.20
CA VAL A 515 8.00 -7.20 15.79
C VAL A 515 9.21 -6.31 16.08
N PRO A 516 9.19 -5.50 17.15
CA PRO A 516 10.29 -4.61 17.49
C PRO A 516 11.51 -5.39 17.99
N GLU A 517 12.71 -4.87 17.74
CA GLU A 517 13.92 -5.35 18.41
C GLU A 517 13.84 -5.04 19.91
N PRO A 518 14.25 -5.97 20.80
CA PRO A 518 14.21 -5.74 22.23
C PRO A 518 15.16 -4.62 22.65
N VAL A 519 14.70 -3.76 23.56
CA VAL A 519 15.53 -2.67 24.14
C VAL A 519 16.73 -3.22 24.90
N ASN A 520 16.52 -4.33 25.63
CA ASN A 520 17.56 -5.06 26.36
C ASN A 520 17.64 -6.49 25.82
N PRO A 521 18.45 -6.74 24.77
CA PRO A 521 18.53 -8.05 24.14
C PRO A 521 19.16 -9.10 25.06
N VAL A 522 18.52 -10.27 25.13
CA VAL A 522 19.08 -11.47 25.75
C VAL A 522 19.70 -12.34 24.65
N HIS A 523 21.00 -12.58 24.73
CA HIS A 523 21.69 -13.47 23.79
C HIS A 523 21.83 -14.87 24.39
N LEU A 524 21.24 -15.87 23.75
CA LEU A 524 21.44 -17.27 24.11
C LEU A 524 22.79 -17.75 23.58
N LYS A 525 23.66 -18.27 24.45
CA LYS A 525 24.97 -18.82 24.04
C LYS A 525 24.83 -20.12 23.25
N GLU A 526 23.84 -20.93 23.61
CA GLU A 526 23.54 -22.21 22.96
C GLU A 526 22.03 -22.44 23.02
N VAL A 527 21.44 -22.80 21.88
CA VAL A 527 20.02 -23.13 21.75
C VAL A 527 19.88 -24.65 21.74
N LYS A 528 19.16 -25.20 22.71
CA LYS A 528 18.82 -26.63 22.79
C LYS A 528 17.58 -26.95 21.96
N GLY A 529 16.68 -25.96 21.80
CA GLY A 529 15.49 -26.08 20.96
C GLY A 529 14.24 -26.53 21.71
N ALA A 530 14.15 -26.33 23.03
CA ALA A 530 12.88 -26.49 23.74
C ALA A 530 11.96 -25.31 23.40
N ILE A 531 10.70 -25.59 23.05
CA ILE A 531 9.70 -24.55 22.74
C ILE A 531 8.54 -24.70 23.71
N ASP A 532 8.16 -23.62 24.39
CA ASP A 532 7.07 -23.59 25.35
C ASP A 532 6.10 -22.46 25.00
N LEU A 533 4.89 -22.85 24.60
CA LEU A 533 3.79 -21.97 24.24
C LEU A 533 2.84 -21.94 25.44
N ARG A 534 2.66 -20.75 26.03
CA ARG A 534 1.84 -20.57 27.23
C ARG A 534 0.71 -19.56 27.00
N ASP A 535 -0.52 -20.04 27.15
CA ASP A 535 -1.77 -19.28 27.03
C ASP A 535 -1.79 -18.32 25.83
N ILE A 536 -1.45 -18.83 24.66
CA ILE A 536 -1.27 -17.96 23.49
C ILE A 536 -2.64 -17.54 22.94
N GLY A 537 -2.82 -16.23 22.77
CA GLY A 537 -3.91 -15.62 22.02
C GLY A 537 -3.38 -14.79 20.85
N PHE A 538 -3.95 -14.99 19.66
CA PHE A 538 -3.57 -14.23 18.48
C PHE A 538 -4.75 -13.93 17.55
N ARG A 539 -4.75 -12.72 16.98
CA ARG A 539 -5.74 -12.21 16.05
C ARG A 539 -5.06 -11.47 14.89
N TYR A 540 -5.60 -11.61 13.68
CA TYR A 540 -5.27 -10.72 12.57
C TYR A 540 -6.37 -9.65 12.48
N GLY A 541 -6.03 -8.39 12.79
CA GLY A 541 -7.05 -7.35 12.97
C GLY A 541 -8.12 -7.80 13.97
N ASN A 542 -9.38 -7.85 13.55
CA ASN A 542 -10.50 -8.25 14.40
C ASN A 542 -10.73 -9.78 14.45
N ARG A 543 -10.10 -10.57 13.57
CA ARG A 543 -10.32 -12.02 13.49
C ARG A 543 -9.38 -12.77 14.44
N ALA A 544 -9.92 -13.32 15.52
CA ALA A 544 -9.20 -14.21 16.43
C ALA A 544 -8.95 -15.59 15.78
N VAL A 545 -7.68 -15.97 15.64
CA VAL A 545 -7.25 -17.22 14.99
C VAL A 545 -6.75 -18.25 16.00
N ILE A 546 -6.08 -17.85 17.07
CA ILE A 546 -5.60 -18.74 18.14
C ILE A 546 -6.17 -18.26 19.48
N ARG A 547 -6.68 -19.20 20.30
CA ARG A 547 -7.45 -18.89 21.52
C ARG A 547 -6.99 -19.74 22.71
N GLY A 548 -6.14 -19.18 23.57
CA GLY A 548 -5.68 -19.80 24.83
C GLY A 548 -5.02 -21.15 24.60
N MET A 549 -3.90 -21.14 23.86
CA MET A 549 -3.21 -22.36 23.44
C MET A 549 -1.95 -22.61 24.28
N ASP A 550 -1.88 -23.80 24.89
CA ASP A 550 -0.70 -24.31 25.58
C ASP A 550 -0.09 -25.49 24.82
N LEU A 551 1.20 -25.43 24.52
CA LEU A 551 1.92 -26.50 23.85
C LEU A 551 3.39 -26.48 24.25
N ARG A 552 3.91 -27.62 24.72
CA ARG A 552 5.32 -27.78 25.05
C ARG A 552 5.96 -28.80 24.13
N ILE A 553 7.09 -28.44 23.52
CA ILE A 553 7.88 -29.24 22.59
C ILE A 553 9.27 -29.45 23.17
N ALA A 554 9.67 -30.70 23.36
CA ALA A 554 10.98 -31.06 23.90
C ALA A 554 12.10 -30.89 22.86
N PRO A 555 13.35 -30.65 23.29
CA PRO A 555 14.51 -30.64 22.39
C PRO A 555 14.61 -31.92 21.56
N GLY A 556 14.70 -31.78 20.24
CA GLY A 556 14.84 -32.92 19.32
C GLY A 556 13.53 -33.67 19.02
N GLU A 557 12.41 -33.27 19.62
CA GLU A 557 11.09 -33.85 19.34
C GLU A 557 10.59 -33.40 17.95
N MET A 558 10.02 -34.33 17.20
CA MET A 558 9.29 -34.06 15.95
C MET A 558 7.78 -34.06 16.21
N ILE A 559 7.16 -32.89 16.12
CA ILE A 559 5.69 -32.77 16.18
C ILE A 559 5.07 -32.59 14.79
N GLY A 560 3.91 -33.22 14.58
CA GLY A 560 3.09 -33.01 13.38
C GLY A 560 1.86 -32.16 13.67
N LEU A 561 1.69 -31.05 12.96
CA LEU A 561 0.50 -30.19 13.05
C LEU A 561 -0.55 -30.68 12.04
N VAL A 562 -1.74 -31.04 12.53
CA VAL A 562 -2.84 -31.62 11.73
C VAL A 562 -4.10 -30.81 11.95
N GLY A 563 -4.94 -30.66 10.92
CA GLY A 563 -6.24 -30.00 11.04
C GLY A 563 -6.76 -29.51 9.70
N HIS A 564 -8.02 -29.11 9.65
CA HIS A 564 -8.64 -28.54 8.45
C HIS A 564 -7.92 -27.25 7.98
N SER A 565 -8.10 -26.89 6.71
CA SER A 565 -7.64 -25.57 6.23
C SER A 565 -8.27 -24.46 7.08
N GLY A 566 -7.48 -23.44 7.44
CA GLY A 566 -7.94 -22.36 8.33
C GLY A 566 -8.01 -22.70 9.82
N SER A 567 -7.55 -23.88 10.27
CA SER A 567 -7.55 -24.25 11.70
C SER A 567 -6.51 -23.51 12.57
N GLY A 568 -5.59 -22.75 11.94
CA GLY A 568 -4.56 -21.96 12.63
C GLY A 568 -3.12 -22.48 12.48
N LYS A 569 -2.88 -23.61 11.77
CA LYS A 569 -1.54 -24.23 11.59
C LYS A 569 -0.47 -23.26 11.10
N SER A 570 -0.68 -22.60 9.96
CA SER A 570 0.29 -21.66 9.38
C SER A 570 0.47 -20.41 10.27
N THR A 571 -0.56 -20.02 11.02
CA THR A 571 -0.47 -18.90 11.97
C THR A 571 0.40 -19.28 13.16
N LEU A 572 0.27 -20.49 13.69
CA LEU A 572 1.13 -21.01 14.75
C LEU A 572 2.59 -21.04 14.31
N VAL A 573 2.87 -21.53 13.09
CA VAL A 573 4.21 -21.51 12.50
C VAL A 573 4.74 -20.08 12.37
N ASN A 574 3.93 -19.14 11.88
CA ASN A 574 4.34 -17.75 11.74
C ASN A 574 4.69 -17.10 13.09
N LEU A 575 3.97 -17.45 14.17
CA LEU A 575 4.26 -16.97 15.52
C LEU A 575 5.55 -17.57 16.08
N ILE A 576 5.78 -18.88 15.87
CA ILE A 576 7.02 -19.54 16.29
C ILE A 576 8.22 -18.96 15.52
N CYS A 577 8.09 -18.67 14.22
CA CYS A 577 9.11 -17.96 13.42
C CYS A 577 9.31 -16.49 13.83
N ARG A 578 8.49 -15.98 14.76
CA ARG A 578 8.41 -14.56 15.14
C ARG A 578 8.26 -13.65 13.91
N PHE A 579 7.40 -14.06 12.97
CA PHE A 579 6.92 -13.20 11.89
C PHE A 579 5.82 -12.24 12.36
N TYR A 580 5.13 -12.65 13.43
CA TYR A 580 4.23 -11.85 14.24
C TYR A 580 4.57 -12.09 15.71
N ASP A 581 4.38 -11.09 16.56
CA ASP A 581 4.43 -11.27 18.01
C ASP A 581 3.03 -11.67 18.53
N VAL A 582 3.00 -12.40 19.65
CA VAL A 582 1.74 -12.81 20.30
C VAL A 582 1.08 -11.62 20.99
N VAL A 583 -0.26 -11.58 20.97
CA VAL A 583 -1.05 -10.52 21.65
C VAL A 583 -1.23 -10.86 23.13
N GLU A 584 -1.56 -12.12 23.41
CA GLU A 584 -1.74 -12.67 24.75
C GLU A 584 -0.83 -13.90 24.92
N GLY A 585 -0.34 -14.11 26.15
CA GLY A 585 0.56 -15.21 26.48
C GLY A 585 2.03 -14.95 26.15
N SER A 586 2.79 -16.05 26.03
CA SER A 586 4.22 -16.00 25.68
C SER A 586 4.66 -17.25 24.91
N ILE A 587 5.61 -17.08 23.99
CA ILE A 587 6.37 -18.17 23.37
C ILE A 587 7.78 -18.10 23.92
N GLN A 588 8.25 -19.18 24.52
CA GLN A 588 9.58 -19.25 25.14
C GLN A 588 10.43 -20.30 24.45
N ILE A 589 11.71 -19.98 24.26
CA ILE A 589 12.73 -20.91 23.77
C ILE A 589 13.77 -21.10 24.86
N ASP A 590 13.96 -22.35 25.28
CA ASP A 590 14.85 -22.72 26.38
C ASP A 590 14.58 -21.91 27.68
N GLY A 591 13.32 -21.49 27.88
CA GLY A 591 12.86 -20.70 29.03
C GLY A 591 12.96 -19.18 28.87
N VAL A 592 13.41 -18.66 27.72
CA VAL A 592 13.47 -17.22 27.42
C VAL A 592 12.40 -16.84 26.41
N ASP A 593 11.62 -15.80 26.69
CA ASP A 593 10.61 -15.28 25.75
C ASP A 593 11.27 -14.83 24.43
N ILE A 594 10.72 -15.27 23.30
CA ILE A 594 11.24 -14.91 21.97
C ILE A 594 11.28 -13.40 21.73
N ARG A 595 10.45 -12.61 22.43
CA ARG A 595 10.43 -11.14 22.37
C ARG A 595 11.67 -10.50 22.97
N ALA A 596 12.35 -11.18 23.90
CA ALA A 596 13.58 -10.69 24.52
C ALA A 596 14.84 -11.01 23.69
N LEU A 597 14.74 -11.89 22.69
CA LEU A 597 15.84 -12.26 21.82
C LEU A 597 15.98 -11.28 20.65
N PRO A 598 17.20 -10.93 20.20
CA PRO A 598 17.39 -10.26 18.92
C PRO A 598 16.80 -11.09 17.78
N VAL A 599 16.07 -10.46 16.87
CA VAL A 599 15.34 -11.18 15.80
C VAL A 599 16.30 -11.93 14.88
N SER A 600 17.45 -11.33 14.55
CA SER A 600 18.47 -11.97 13.72
C SER A 600 19.06 -13.22 14.36
N ASP A 601 19.33 -13.16 15.66
CA ASP A 601 19.98 -14.25 16.40
C ASP A 601 19.01 -15.40 16.59
N PHE A 602 17.74 -15.09 16.87
CA PHE A 602 16.69 -16.08 16.92
C PHE A 602 16.50 -16.79 15.58
N ARG A 603 16.30 -16.05 14.48
CA ARG A 603 16.01 -16.63 13.16
C ARG A 603 17.16 -17.43 12.57
N ARG A 604 18.42 -17.17 12.96
CA ARG A 604 19.57 -18.03 12.59
C ARG A 604 19.45 -19.46 13.13
N ASN A 605 18.71 -19.66 14.22
CA ASN A 605 18.49 -20.97 14.82
C ASN A 605 17.24 -21.67 14.27
N VAL A 606 16.49 -21.03 13.35
CA VAL A 606 15.25 -21.55 12.76
C VAL A 606 15.45 -21.83 11.27
N GLY A 607 15.27 -23.08 10.86
CA GLY A 607 15.18 -23.48 9.46
C GLY A 607 13.73 -23.54 9.02
N LEU A 608 13.39 -22.86 7.92
CA LEU A 608 12.05 -22.91 7.35
C LEU A 608 12.13 -23.47 5.92
N VAL A 609 11.39 -24.55 5.69
CA VAL A 609 11.17 -25.12 4.36
C VAL A 609 9.71 -24.87 3.99
N LEU A 610 9.48 -23.94 3.06
CA LEU A 610 8.15 -23.56 2.58
C LEU A 610 7.57 -24.62 1.63
N GLN A 611 6.24 -24.65 1.54
CA GLN A 611 5.49 -25.48 0.58
C GLN A 611 5.82 -25.13 -0.87
N GLU A 612 5.90 -23.82 -1.17
CA GLU A 612 6.38 -23.31 -2.45
C GLU A 612 7.75 -22.63 -2.27
N PRO A 613 8.86 -23.31 -2.63
CA PRO A 613 10.19 -22.73 -2.48
C PRO A 613 10.37 -21.47 -3.32
N PHE A 614 10.79 -20.40 -2.65
CA PHE A 614 11.23 -19.19 -3.32
C PHE A 614 12.73 -19.20 -3.58
N LEU A 615 13.10 -19.07 -4.85
CA LEU A 615 14.48 -18.87 -5.30
C LEU A 615 14.63 -17.45 -5.86
N PHE A 616 15.70 -16.79 -5.43
CA PHE A 616 16.10 -15.49 -5.93
C PHE A 616 16.75 -15.62 -7.30
N PHE A 617 16.64 -14.56 -8.10
CA PHE A 617 17.45 -14.45 -9.31
C PHE A 617 18.94 -14.42 -8.93
N GLY A 618 19.73 -15.31 -9.52
CA GLY A 618 21.13 -15.52 -9.17
C GLY A 618 21.56 -16.95 -9.46
N THR A 619 22.77 -17.33 -9.07
CA THR A 619 23.25 -18.71 -9.26
C THR A 619 22.61 -19.69 -8.28
N ILE A 620 22.71 -20.99 -8.57
CA ILE A 620 22.30 -22.04 -7.62
C ILE A 620 23.13 -21.95 -6.34
N ALA A 621 24.44 -21.71 -6.46
CA ALA A 621 25.31 -21.54 -5.30
C ALA A 621 24.87 -20.37 -4.39
N GLU A 622 24.54 -19.21 -4.97
CA GLU A 622 24.02 -18.06 -4.23
C GLU A 622 22.70 -18.37 -3.53
N ASN A 623 21.82 -19.11 -4.20
CA ASN A 623 20.52 -19.50 -3.62
C ASN A 623 20.67 -20.47 -2.44
N ILE A 624 21.63 -21.39 -2.47
CA ILE A 624 21.95 -22.27 -1.35
C ILE A 624 22.63 -21.47 -0.22
N ALA A 625 23.58 -20.60 -0.58
CA ALA A 625 24.32 -19.75 0.36
C ALA A 625 23.49 -18.62 0.99
N TYR A 626 22.25 -18.40 0.54
CA TYR A 626 21.39 -17.32 1.06
C TYR A 626 21.26 -17.32 2.59
N GLY A 627 21.21 -18.50 3.21
CA GLY A 627 21.15 -18.66 4.67
C GLY A 627 22.46 -18.40 5.41
N LYS A 628 23.60 -18.55 4.72
CA LYS A 628 24.96 -18.37 5.23
C LYS A 628 25.84 -17.76 4.12
N PRO A 629 25.79 -16.43 3.90
CA PRO A 629 26.40 -15.79 2.73
C PRO A 629 27.91 -15.98 2.59
N HIS A 630 28.61 -16.22 3.70
CA HIS A 630 30.05 -16.46 3.74
C HIS A 630 30.41 -17.96 3.68
N ALA A 631 29.47 -18.83 3.32
CA ALA A 631 29.72 -20.25 3.17
C ALA A 631 30.75 -20.52 2.07
N THR A 632 31.72 -21.38 2.37
CA THR A 632 32.70 -21.85 1.40
C THR A 632 32.02 -22.73 0.35
N ARG A 633 32.61 -22.82 -0.85
CA ARG A 633 32.10 -23.70 -1.90
C ARG A 633 32.01 -25.16 -1.46
N ALA A 634 32.92 -25.60 -0.60
CA ALA A 634 32.91 -26.93 0.00
C ALA A 634 31.67 -27.17 0.87
N GLU A 635 31.31 -26.20 1.73
CA GLU A 635 30.09 -26.28 2.55
C GLU A 635 28.83 -26.29 1.68
N ILE A 636 28.77 -25.47 0.62
CA ILE A 636 27.65 -25.44 -0.34
C ILE A 636 27.49 -26.80 -1.03
N VAL A 637 28.59 -27.40 -1.49
CA VAL A 637 28.58 -28.73 -2.12
C VAL A 637 28.18 -29.82 -1.13
N ALA A 638 28.67 -29.76 0.11
CA ALA A 638 28.30 -30.71 1.16
C ALA A 638 26.80 -30.64 1.49
N ALA A 639 26.25 -29.44 1.64
CA ALA A 639 24.82 -29.22 1.87
C ALA A 639 23.98 -29.73 0.69
N ALA A 640 24.40 -29.44 -0.55
CA ALA A 640 23.74 -29.94 -1.76
C ALA A 640 23.80 -31.47 -1.89
N ARG A 641 24.89 -32.12 -1.48
CA ARG A 641 24.97 -33.60 -1.45
C ARG A 641 24.02 -34.18 -0.39
N ALA A 642 24.00 -33.60 0.81
CA ALA A 642 23.10 -34.01 1.88
C ALA A 642 21.62 -33.83 1.52
N ALA A 643 21.31 -32.82 0.68
CA ALA A 643 19.98 -32.57 0.14
C ALA A 643 19.64 -33.38 -1.13
N HIS A 644 20.52 -34.29 -1.58
CA HIS A 644 20.40 -35.00 -2.86
C HIS A 644 20.22 -34.07 -4.07
N ALA A 645 20.76 -32.85 -4.02
CA ALA A 645 20.70 -31.85 -5.08
C ALA A 645 21.92 -31.89 -6.01
N HIS A 646 23.06 -32.37 -5.54
CA HIS A 646 24.35 -32.30 -6.25
C HIS A 646 24.30 -32.88 -7.68
N GLU A 647 23.71 -34.06 -7.85
CA GLU A 647 23.69 -34.77 -9.13
C GLU A 647 22.92 -34.02 -10.22
N PHE A 648 21.76 -33.45 -9.90
CA PHE A 648 21.01 -32.68 -10.90
C PHE A 648 21.67 -31.33 -11.17
N ILE A 649 22.25 -30.71 -10.14
CA ILE A 649 22.97 -29.44 -10.30
C ILE A 649 24.09 -29.62 -11.32
N LEU A 650 24.87 -30.71 -11.25
CA LEU A 650 25.94 -30.99 -12.22
C LEU A 650 25.46 -31.28 -13.65
N ARG A 651 24.19 -31.65 -13.84
CA ARG A 651 23.60 -31.84 -15.17
C ARG A 651 23.19 -30.53 -15.84
N LEU A 652 23.13 -29.44 -15.09
CA LEU A 652 22.84 -28.12 -15.64
C LEU A 652 24.04 -27.59 -16.43
N PRO A 653 23.82 -26.74 -17.46
CA PRO A 653 24.88 -26.27 -18.36
C PRO A 653 26.10 -25.64 -17.68
N HIS A 654 25.92 -25.03 -16.50
CA HIS A 654 26.96 -24.36 -15.73
C HIS A 654 27.06 -24.87 -14.29
N GLY A 655 26.50 -26.04 -14.00
CA GLY A 655 26.57 -26.63 -12.67
C GLY A 655 25.98 -25.72 -11.59
N TYR A 656 26.78 -25.47 -10.55
CA TYR A 656 26.42 -24.57 -9.44
C TYR A 656 26.33 -23.09 -9.82
N ASP A 657 26.94 -22.70 -10.94
CA ASP A 657 26.93 -21.33 -11.46
C ASP A 657 25.80 -21.11 -12.49
N SER A 658 24.96 -22.12 -12.72
CA SER A 658 23.75 -21.97 -13.51
C SER A 658 22.82 -20.94 -12.88
N LEU A 659 22.40 -19.99 -13.71
CA LEU A 659 21.46 -18.95 -13.31
C LEU A 659 20.07 -19.54 -13.12
N VAL A 660 19.53 -19.33 -11.93
CA VAL A 660 18.14 -19.57 -11.60
C VAL A 660 17.35 -18.35 -12.11
N GLY A 661 16.50 -18.56 -13.12
CA GLY A 661 15.62 -17.50 -13.64
C GLY A 661 14.66 -16.96 -12.56
N GLU A 662 13.87 -15.93 -12.88
CA GLU A 662 12.93 -15.34 -11.91
C GLU A 662 12.03 -16.40 -11.26
N ARG A 663 12.04 -16.45 -9.91
CA ARG A 663 11.33 -17.45 -9.10
C ARG A 663 11.66 -18.91 -9.43
N GLY A 664 12.82 -19.18 -10.03
CA GLY A 664 13.24 -20.55 -10.37
C GLY A 664 12.39 -21.22 -11.43
N GLN A 665 11.83 -20.46 -12.39
CA GLN A 665 11.04 -21.01 -13.51
C GLN A 665 11.79 -22.03 -14.38
N ALA A 666 13.12 -21.98 -14.40
CA ALA A 666 13.96 -22.92 -15.16
C ALA A 666 14.11 -24.29 -14.51
N LEU A 667 13.65 -24.48 -13.27
CA LEU A 667 13.80 -25.71 -12.48
C LEU A 667 12.44 -26.40 -12.29
N SER A 668 12.46 -27.72 -12.11
CA SER A 668 11.28 -28.48 -11.69
C SER A 668 10.90 -28.16 -10.24
N GLY A 669 9.67 -28.48 -9.84
CA GLY A 669 9.21 -28.29 -8.45
C GLY A 669 10.10 -29.00 -7.43
N GLY A 670 10.45 -30.26 -7.69
CA GLY A 670 11.31 -31.04 -6.79
C GLY A 670 12.77 -30.57 -6.76
N GLU A 671 13.29 -30.01 -7.85
CA GLU A 671 14.62 -29.37 -7.85
C GLU A 671 14.63 -28.11 -6.98
N ARG A 672 13.60 -27.25 -7.11
CA ARG A 672 13.46 -26.06 -6.23
C ARG A 672 13.36 -26.46 -4.76
N GLN A 673 12.63 -27.55 -4.46
CA GLN A 673 12.50 -28.07 -3.09
C GLN A 673 13.84 -28.52 -2.54
N ARG A 674 14.62 -29.30 -3.30
CA ARG A 674 15.94 -29.78 -2.86
C ARG A 674 16.93 -28.64 -2.64
N ILE A 675 16.88 -27.57 -3.43
CA ILE A 675 17.69 -26.36 -3.20
C ILE A 675 17.28 -25.67 -1.88
N SER A 676 15.98 -25.58 -1.60
CA SER A 676 15.48 -25.05 -0.32
C SER A 676 15.93 -25.90 0.89
N ILE A 677 15.91 -27.22 0.75
CA ILE A 677 16.41 -28.15 1.78
C ILE A 677 17.93 -27.99 1.96
N ALA A 678 18.69 -27.85 0.87
CA ALA A 678 20.13 -27.56 0.93
C ALA A 678 20.42 -26.25 1.67
N ARG A 679 19.61 -25.20 1.44
CA ARG A 679 19.69 -23.92 2.16
C ARG A 679 19.46 -24.11 3.67
N ALA A 680 18.45 -24.90 4.06
CA ALA A 680 18.18 -25.19 5.47
C ALA A 680 19.31 -26.02 6.11
N LEU A 681 19.84 -27.03 5.41
CA LEU A 681 20.98 -27.83 5.87
C LEU A 681 22.26 -27.00 6.06
N LEU A 682 22.50 -26.02 5.20
CA LEU A 682 23.67 -25.15 5.28
C LEU A 682 23.67 -24.24 6.52
N ILE A 683 22.48 -23.79 6.94
CA ILE A 683 22.31 -22.97 8.15
C ILE A 683 22.58 -23.79 9.42
N ASP A 684 22.30 -25.11 9.37
CA ASP A 684 22.34 -26.02 10.51
C ASP A 684 21.51 -25.52 11.73
N PRO A 685 20.20 -25.32 11.56
CA PRO A 685 19.35 -24.75 12.60
C PRO A 685 19.05 -25.76 13.72
N ARG A 686 18.67 -25.27 14.91
CA ARG A 686 18.24 -26.09 16.05
C ARG A 686 16.74 -26.39 16.04
N ILE A 687 15.97 -25.49 15.45
CA ILE A 687 14.51 -25.60 15.26
C ILE A 687 14.25 -25.68 13.76
N LEU A 688 13.48 -26.67 13.33
CA LEU A 688 13.13 -26.89 11.93
C LEU A 688 11.62 -26.83 11.75
N ILE A 689 11.19 -26.11 10.73
CA ILE A 689 9.79 -26.00 10.35
C ILE A 689 9.66 -26.47 8.90
N LEU A 690 8.81 -27.48 8.70
CA LEU A 690 8.53 -28.10 7.42
C LEU A 690 7.08 -27.84 7.05
N ASP A 691 6.86 -26.98 6.06
CA ASP A 691 5.53 -26.70 5.51
C ASP A 691 5.34 -27.50 4.22
N GLU A 692 4.59 -28.60 4.28
CA GLU A 692 4.17 -29.46 3.16
C GLU A 692 5.21 -29.66 2.02
N ALA A 693 6.36 -30.23 2.34
CA ALA A 693 7.54 -30.25 1.47
C ALA A 693 7.50 -31.19 0.23
N THR A 694 6.36 -31.75 -0.16
CA THR A 694 6.27 -32.79 -1.22
C THR A 694 5.08 -32.64 -2.17
N SER A 695 4.33 -31.53 -2.17
CA SER A 695 3.20 -31.35 -3.10
C SER A 695 3.68 -31.23 -4.56
N SER A 696 3.02 -31.97 -5.48
CA SER A 696 3.21 -31.87 -6.93
C SER A 696 4.55 -32.38 -7.50
N VAL A 697 5.14 -33.41 -6.88
CA VAL A 697 6.38 -34.05 -7.35
C VAL A 697 6.15 -35.52 -7.71
N ASP A 698 6.84 -36.02 -8.73
CA ASP A 698 6.81 -37.44 -9.11
C ASP A 698 7.38 -38.34 -7.99
N THR A 699 6.97 -39.61 -7.97
CA THR A 699 7.31 -40.58 -6.91
C THR A 699 8.82 -40.79 -6.73
N ALA A 700 9.61 -40.70 -7.80
CA ALA A 700 11.05 -40.88 -7.73
C ALA A 700 11.71 -39.68 -7.04
N THR A 701 11.36 -38.47 -7.46
CA THR A 701 11.85 -37.23 -6.85
C THR A 701 11.33 -37.05 -5.42
N GLU A 702 10.10 -37.48 -5.11
CA GLU A 702 9.58 -37.51 -3.74
C GLU A 702 10.45 -38.36 -2.82
N LYS A 703 10.89 -39.54 -3.29
CA LYS A 703 11.78 -40.41 -2.50
C LYS A 703 13.14 -39.76 -2.22
N GLU A 704 13.66 -38.99 -3.17
CA GLU A 704 14.90 -38.21 -2.98
C GLU A 704 14.71 -37.07 -1.98
N ILE A 705 13.60 -36.33 -2.10
CA ILE A 705 13.23 -35.26 -1.17
C ILE A 705 13.05 -35.82 0.25
N GLN A 706 12.36 -36.96 0.39
CA GLN A 706 12.15 -37.59 1.70
C GLN A 706 13.48 -37.99 2.35
N LYS A 707 14.43 -38.53 1.59
CA LYS A 707 15.78 -38.82 2.12
C LYS A 707 16.50 -37.55 2.58
N ALA A 708 16.38 -36.47 1.83
CA ALA A 708 16.94 -35.17 2.19
C ALA A 708 16.30 -34.62 3.48
N LEU A 709 14.98 -34.74 3.62
CA LEU A 709 14.24 -34.37 4.84
C LEU A 709 14.65 -35.24 6.03
N ASP A 710 14.76 -36.56 5.86
CA ASP A 710 15.18 -37.49 6.92
C ASP A 710 16.58 -37.17 7.44
N ASN A 711 17.48 -36.65 6.60
CA ASN A 711 18.78 -36.15 7.03
C ASN A 711 18.68 -34.81 7.76
N LEU A 712 17.78 -33.93 7.32
CA LEU A 712 17.57 -32.61 7.92
C LEU A 712 16.89 -32.67 9.30
N VAL A 713 16.02 -33.65 9.56
CA VAL A 713 15.29 -33.74 10.85
C VAL A 713 16.17 -34.25 12.01
N LYS A 714 17.21 -35.04 11.74
CA LYS A 714 18.02 -35.69 12.78
C LYS A 714 18.65 -34.70 13.76
N GLY A 715 18.34 -34.88 15.05
CA GLY A 715 18.92 -34.11 16.15
C GLY A 715 18.41 -32.67 16.29
N ARG A 716 17.25 -32.36 15.69
CA ARG A 716 16.66 -31.01 15.68
C ARG A 716 15.19 -31.07 16.10
N THR A 717 14.76 -30.07 16.86
CA THR A 717 13.33 -29.92 17.19
C THR A 717 12.58 -29.59 15.91
N THR A 718 11.60 -30.42 15.53
CA THR A 718 10.97 -30.33 14.21
C THR A 718 9.47 -30.13 14.32
N ILE A 719 8.93 -29.17 13.57
CA ILE A 719 7.50 -28.90 13.45
C ILE A 719 7.13 -29.13 11.98
N ALA A 720 6.37 -30.18 11.70
CA ALA A 720 5.90 -30.49 10.35
C ALA A 720 4.41 -30.17 10.22
N ILE A 721 4.04 -29.29 9.29
CA ILE A 721 2.65 -29.15 8.84
C ILE A 721 2.38 -30.32 7.91
N ALA A 722 1.57 -31.25 8.37
CA ALA A 722 1.44 -32.55 7.72
C ALA A 722 0.11 -32.65 6.98
N HIS A 723 0.19 -32.70 5.66
CA HIS A 723 -0.91 -33.09 4.77
C HIS A 723 -0.74 -34.51 4.21
N ARG A 724 0.46 -35.10 4.31
CA ARG A 724 0.75 -36.46 3.86
C ARG A 724 0.91 -37.45 5.00
N LEU A 725 0.34 -38.64 4.79
CA LEU A 725 0.34 -39.76 5.72
C LEU A 725 1.71 -40.28 6.12
N SER A 726 2.65 -40.30 5.17
CA SER A 726 4.05 -40.68 5.41
C SER A 726 4.76 -39.76 6.40
N THR A 727 4.41 -38.47 6.41
CA THR A 727 4.97 -37.48 7.33
C THR A 727 4.28 -37.55 8.69
N LEU A 728 2.96 -37.78 8.71
CA LEU A 728 2.17 -37.95 9.94
C LEU A 728 2.66 -39.13 10.80
N ARG A 729 3.00 -40.27 10.18
CA ARG A 729 3.45 -41.47 10.89
C ARG A 729 4.84 -41.37 11.51
N LYS A 730 5.68 -40.46 11.03
CA LYS A 730 7.06 -40.28 11.50
C LYS A 730 7.17 -39.31 12.67
N ALA A 731 6.13 -38.52 12.94
CA ALA A 731 6.13 -37.60 14.07
C ALA A 731 6.06 -38.38 15.39
N ASP A 732 6.84 -37.97 16.38
CA ASP A 732 6.78 -38.52 17.73
C ASP A 732 5.39 -38.27 18.35
N ARG A 733 4.79 -37.12 17.99
CA ARG A 733 3.50 -36.69 18.48
C ARG A 733 2.77 -35.81 17.46
N LEU A 734 1.48 -36.03 17.32
CA LEU A 734 0.58 -35.23 16.50
C LEU A 734 -0.21 -34.26 17.38
N VAL A 735 -0.35 -33.03 16.91
CA VAL A 735 -1.14 -31.96 17.52
C VAL A 735 -2.25 -31.58 16.56
N VAL A 736 -3.48 -31.93 16.92
CA VAL A 736 -4.67 -31.71 16.09
C VAL A 736 -5.30 -30.37 16.47
N LEU A 737 -5.34 -29.48 15.50
CA LEU A 737 -5.84 -28.11 15.61
C LEU A 737 -7.22 -28.02 14.94
N ASP A 738 -8.20 -27.51 15.69
CA ASP A 738 -9.50 -27.11 15.15
C ASP A 738 -9.90 -25.73 15.68
N ARG A 739 -10.36 -24.85 14.78
CA ARG A 739 -10.83 -23.49 15.08
C ARG A 739 -9.93 -22.72 16.08
N GLY A 740 -8.60 -22.86 15.97
CA GLY A 740 -7.65 -22.12 16.80
C GLY A 740 -7.35 -22.72 18.17
N LYS A 741 -7.81 -23.95 18.45
CA LYS A 741 -7.55 -24.69 19.69
C LYS A 741 -6.95 -26.06 19.39
N ILE A 742 -6.18 -26.58 20.35
CA ILE A 742 -5.71 -27.96 20.33
C ILE A 742 -6.85 -28.85 20.82
N VAL A 743 -7.26 -29.81 20.00
CA VAL A 743 -8.37 -30.73 20.30
C VAL A 743 -7.84 -32.09 20.74
N GLU A 744 -6.77 -32.56 20.10
CA GLU A 744 -6.19 -33.88 20.38
C GLU A 744 -4.67 -33.81 20.29
N VAL A 745 -4.02 -34.59 21.15
CA VAL A 745 -2.58 -34.77 21.19
C VAL A 745 -2.28 -36.25 21.47
N GLY A 746 -1.39 -36.84 20.68
CA GLY A 746 -0.98 -38.24 20.83
C GLY A 746 -0.17 -38.73 19.64
N ASN A 747 0.34 -39.96 19.70
CA ASN A 747 0.97 -40.59 18.54
C ASN A 747 -0.11 -41.03 17.52
N HIS A 748 0.26 -41.26 16.26
CA HIS A 748 -0.60 -41.73 15.19
C HIS A 748 -1.48 -42.92 15.60
N ASP A 749 -0.87 -43.97 16.14
CA ASP A 749 -1.59 -45.21 16.50
C ASP A 749 -2.60 -44.96 17.64
N GLU A 750 -2.25 -44.11 18.60
CA GLU A 750 -3.14 -43.73 19.71
C GLU A 750 -4.33 -42.91 19.22
N LEU A 751 -4.10 -41.96 18.32
CA LEU A 751 -5.15 -41.08 17.80
C LEU A 751 -6.09 -41.81 16.82
N ILE A 752 -5.59 -42.78 16.07
CA ILE A 752 -6.44 -43.67 15.26
C ILE A 752 -7.33 -44.51 16.16
N ALA A 753 -6.77 -45.12 17.22
CA ALA A 753 -7.53 -45.96 18.14
C ALA A 753 -8.62 -45.19 18.91
N ARG A 754 -8.45 -43.88 19.12
CA ARG A 754 -9.44 -43.00 19.77
C ARG A 754 -10.64 -42.65 18.88
N GLU A 755 -10.57 -42.92 17.57
CA GLU A 755 -11.63 -42.61 16.59
C GLU A 755 -12.15 -41.15 16.64
N GLY A 756 -11.26 -40.22 17.03
CA GLY A 756 -11.60 -38.83 17.28
C GLY A 756 -11.52 -37.90 16.05
N ALA A 757 -11.17 -36.64 16.27
CA ALA A 757 -11.03 -35.62 15.22
C ALA A 757 -9.94 -35.99 14.21
N TYR A 758 -8.80 -36.50 14.67
CA TYR A 758 -7.74 -37.01 13.81
C TYR A 758 -8.21 -38.16 12.92
N TYR A 759 -8.94 -39.12 13.48
CA TYR A 759 -9.43 -40.29 12.75
C TYR A 759 -10.39 -39.89 11.62
N LYS A 760 -11.29 -38.93 11.88
CA LYS A 760 -12.19 -38.38 10.85
C LYS A 760 -11.42 -37.70 9.71
N LEU A 761 -10.40 -36.91 10.05
CA LEU A 761 -9.50 -36.31 9.07
C LEU A 761 -8.75 -37.37 8.26
N TYR A 762 -8.27 -38.42 8.93
CA TYR A 762 -7.57 -39.53 8.32
C TYR A 762 -8.45 -40.31 7.33
N GLN A 763 -9.67 -40.67 7.72
CA GLN A 763 -10.64 -41.31 6.82
C GLN A 763 -10.97 -40.44 5.61
N ALA A 764 -11.16 -39.13 5.82
CA ALA A 764 -11.43 -38.20 4.74
C ALA A 764 -10.26 -38.11 3.74
N GLN A 765 -9.01 -38.15 4.23
CA GLN A 765 -7.83 -38.19 3.37
C GLN A 765 -7.71 -39.51 2.59
N GLN A 766 -7.98 -40.66 3.22
CA GLN A 766 -7.97 -41.95 2.52
C GLN A 766 -8.98 -41.99 1.39
N ARG A 767 -10.22 -41.55 1.64
CA ARG A 767 -11.26 -41.51 0.60
C ARG A 767 -10.87 -40.65 -0.59
N ASN A 768 -10.24 -39.49 -0.37
CA ASN A 768 -9.78 -38.64 -1.46
C ASN A 768 -8.65 -39.29 -2.28
N VAL A 769 -7.72 -40.01 -1.63
CA VAL A 769 -6.66 -40.74 -2.33
C VAL A 769 -7.25 -41.88 -3.18
N ASP A 770 -8.22 -42.62 -2.66
CA ASP A 770 -8.87 -43.70 -3.40
C ASP A 770 -9.69 -43.14 -4.60
N THR A 771 -10.34 -41.99 -4.42
CA THR A 771 -11.10 -41.32 -5.49
C THR A 771 -10.19 -40.79 -6.62
N ASP A 772 -9.02 -40.24 -6.28
CA ASP A 772 -8.03 -39.79 -7.27
C ASP A 772 -7.43 -40.96 -8.06
N VAL A 773 -7.24 -42.11 -7.42
CA VAL A 773 -6.76 -43.35 -8.07
C VAL A 773 -7.82 -43.93 -9.00
N ASP A 774 -9.08 -44.00 -8.57
CA ASP A 774 -10.19 -44.47 -9.41
C ASP A 774 -10.41 -43.56 -10.62
N ALA A 775 -10.32 -42.24 -10.45
CA ALA A 775 -10.40 -41.29 -11.56
C ALA A 775 -9.22 -41.41 -12.56
N LEU A 776 -8.02 -41.71 -12.07
CA LEU A 776 -6.85 -41.97 -12.92
C LEU A 776 -7.00 -43.28 -13.68
N ILE A 777 -7.56 -44.33 -13.07
CA ILE A 777 -7.85 -45.61 -13.72
C ILE A 777 -8.93 -45.42 -14.80
N GLU A 778 -10.03 -44.74 -14.51
CA GLU A 778 -11.07 -44.41 -15.50
C GLU A 778 -10.50 -43.60 -16.67
N SER A 779 -9.62 -42.63 -16.39
CA SER A 779 -8.98 -41.82 -17.44
C SER A 779 -8.01 -42.64 -18.32
N ALA A 780 -7.30 -43.61 -17.73
CA ALA A 780 -6.40 -44.51 -18.43
C ALA A 780 -7.17 -45.54 -19.28
N GLU A 781 -8.29 -46.06 -18.77
CA GLU A 781 -9.20 -46.94 -19.51
C GLU A 781 -9.88 -46.18 -20.66
N ALA A 782 -10.32 -44.94 -20.45
CA ALA A 782 -10.84 -44.08 -21.50
C ALA A 782 -9.79 -43.81 -22.59
N ALA A 783 -8.55 -43.52 -22.22
CA ALA A 783 -7.45 -43.33 -23.17
C ALA A 783 -7.10 -44.60 -23.96
N ALA A 784 -7.11 -45.77 -23.31
CA ALA A 784 -6.92 -47.06 -23.97
C ALA A 784 -8.06 -47.39 -24.95
N THR A 785 -9.30 -47.03 -24.61
CA THR A 785 -10.47 -47.22 -25.46
C THR A 785 -10.41 -46.32 -26.70
N VAL A 786 -9.97 -45.07 -26.56
CA VAL A 786 -9.75 -44.15 -27.69
C VAL A 786 -8.61 -44.63 -28.59
N ALA A 787 -7.54 -45.20 -28.03
CA ALA A 787 -6.44 -45.79 -28.81
C ALA A 787 -6.89 -47.04 -29.60
N ALA A 788 -7.79 -47.87 -29.04
CA ALA A 788 -8.33 -49.03 -29.72
C ALA A 788 -9.27 -48.68 -30.89
N VAL A 789 -10.06 -47.59 -30.76
CA VAL A 789 -10.92 -47.08 -31.84
C VAL A 789 -10.10 -46.44 -32.98
N SER A 790 -8.93 -45.88 -32.68
CA SER A 790 -8.02 -45.31 -33.68
C SER A 790 -7.25 -46.36 -34.52
N ALA A 791 -7.27 -47.63 -34.15
CA ALA A 791 -6.49 -48.69 -34.81
C ALA A 791 -7.28 -49.52 -35.84
N ALA A 792 -8.53 -49.15 -36.15
CA ALA A 792 -9.31 -49.81 -37.19
C ALA A 792 -8.83 -49.41 -38.61
N PRO A 793 -8.45 -50.36 -39.49
CA PRO A 793 -7.92 -50.03 -40.81
C PRO A 793 -9.01 -49.50 -41.73
N ALA A 794 -8.77 -48.33 -42.34
CA ALA A 794 -9.66 -47.68 -43.30
C ALA A 794 -9.84 -48.53 -44.57
N GLN A 795 -11.09 -48.80 -44.95
CA GLN A 795 -11.43 -49.38 -46.25
C GLN A 795 -11.21 -48.35 -47.38
N PRO A 796 -10.70 -48.76 -48.56
CA PRO A 796 -10.52 -47.85 -49.68
C PRO A 796 -11.86 -47.59 -50.38
N LEU A 797 -12.28 -46.31 -50.41
CA LEU A 797 -13.43 -45.86 -51.18
C LEU A 797 -13.07 -45.77 -52.67
N SER A 798 -13.82 -46.51 -53.48
CA SER A 798 -13.81 -46.50 -54.94
C SER A 798 -14.32 -45.19 -55.52
N VAL A 799 -13.64 -44.75 -56.59
CA VAL A 799 -13.99 -43.61 -57.45
C VAL A 799 -15.37 -43.79 -58.09
N ASN A 800 -16.23 -42.78 -57.93
CA ASN A 800 -17.09 -42.21 -58.98
C ASN A 800 -17.53 -40.80 -58.60
#